data_AF-A0A668RIC5-F1
#
_entry.id   AF-A0A668RIC5-F1
#
_cell.length_a   1.000
_cell.length_b   1.000
_cell.length_c   1.000
_cell.angle_alpha   90.00
_cell.angle_beta   90.00
_cell.angle_gamma   90.00
#
_symmetry.space_group_name_H-M   'P 1'
#
loop_
_entity.id
_entity.type
_entity.pdbx_description
1 polymer ?
#
loop_
_entity_poly.entity_id
_entity_poly.type
_entity_poly.pdbx_seq_one_letter_code
_entity_poly.pdbx_strand_id
1 'polypeptide(L)'
;MEAIKETEDSPSGTELDDSSCISMCSDRSMKNRTDFTKEKTDRDGHDFPETKELDGDVIFKLVEKHSMEIFMSEIRRYKKMLFPHLSLYSTEREKPDGDNLSTENTKQDMSASEGVLRITLHVLNKIGQKELANKLEKHIYGELDVCQRKLRQKLKRFEYIYEGTVRHGDQTLLNKVYTELYITEGLSENVNNEHEVRQIEAASRRSMTKDKQIKCEDIFNSLCGSDRFIRTVLTTGIAGIGKTISVQKFNLEWAEGRVNQDIQLLINLPFRELNLMKERRYTLTELLHIFLTEAKESGISDFSKYKLVLIFDGLDECRLPLDFNNNEPCSCVSEQVPVDVLLTNLFKGNLLPSAHIWITTRPAAARRIPVNCVDRVTEIRGFNDPQKEEYFRKKISDQNMASRVISHVQSTRSLHIMCHIPVFSWISATVLQKILEEKSHESRAEMPNTLTKMYTHFLVHNSLIKCQKYSLREEVCETQSQVKMNEEMILKLGKLAFEQLLKGNIIFYENEISEYEINVSDTAVYSGVFTEISKNDFGIHLKRSYCFVHLSIQEYFAAVYVFHTFICSNLNLLEPEGSLTVQEASSEVTGLLQSAVDKALQSENGQLDLFLRFLLGLSQESDQLKSILATMRSTLPNNEEVIEYIKEKISQNLSPERCINLFHCLSELNDQSLVEEIQKCLSSGSLSEITLSPSLWSALVFVLLTSKDELNEFDLRKYSRSEEGLQRLLPVIKESKVALLKECNLTEKCCEMLSTVLFSSCLKELDLSDNDLQDKGVKLLLDGLGNTACQLEKLSLAFCGITDSGCDSLAKALTSSLKHLKELDLRYNHPGELGKKHLSSIEKDPDHLSIRISDSGECYLKSALKKYAQELTVNMNTAHSELSFSEDKKKMKRMEESQQYPDNPERFEDWGQVLCNEGLRDRCYWEIEWSGEWMGIGVAYKGISRKGKGNEPVLGYNDQSWSLRYCKGKYTVWHNKNDDAPISVPYFNSKRVGVFLDCPAGTLSFYAVSSQTMIHLHTFHTEFTEPLFPGFRLGEPHATLILHQPEYL
;
A
#
# COMPACT_ATOMS: atom_id res chain seq x y z
N MET A 1 35.57 43.40 -34.16
CA MET A 1 34.77 44.48 -34.76
C MET A 1 33.93 45.12 -33.67
N GLU A 2 33.41 46.32 -33.94
CA GLU A 2 32.65 47.19 -33.03
C GLU A 2 31.38 46.56 -32.41
N ALA A 3 30.73 47.12 -31.37
CA ALA A 3 31.14 48.06 -30.29
C ALA A 3 29.98 48.28 -29.27
N ILE A 4 30.30 48.81 -28.07
CA ILE A 4 29.60 49.88 -27.28
C ILE A 4 28.04 49.77 -27.12
N LYS A 5 27.44 49.78 -25.91
CA LYS A 5 27.39 50.93 -24.97
C LYS A 5 26.90 50.60 -23.54
N GLU A 6 27.05 51.54 -22.60
CA GLU A 6 26.68 51.45 -21.16
C GLU A 6 25.26 51.99 -20.81
N THR A 7 25.01 52.11 -19.47
CA THR A 7 23.98 52.86 -18.69
C THR A 7 22.86 52.04 -18.02
N GLU A 8 22.27 52.44 -16.88
CA GLU A 8 22.79 53.00 -15.60
C GLU A 8 21.64 52.99 -14.54
N ASP A 9 21.96 53.27 -13.27
CA ASP A 9 21.07 53.66 -12.16
C ASP A 9 19.97 52.73 -11.57
N SER A 10 19.64 53.04 -10.31
CA SER A 10 18.58 52.49 -9.43
C SER A 10 17.83 53.66 -8.77
N PRO A 11 16.68 53.48 -8.07
CA PRO A 11 16.78 53.41 -6.59
C PRO A 11 15.59 52.79 -5.79
N SER A 12 15.83 52.65 -4.47
CA SER A 12 14.94 52.88 -3.30
C SER A 12 13.57 52.20 -3.09
N GLY A 13 13.27 51.95 -1.80
CA GLY A 13 11.94 51.71 -1.22
C GLY A 13 11.78 52.48 0.11
N THR A 14 10.61 52.36 0.76
CA THR A 14 10.17 53.05 2.01
C THR A 14 9.30 52.09 2.86
N GLU A 15 9.46 51.94 4.19
CA GLU A 15 8.94 52.79 5.31
C GLU A 15 7.39 52.82 5.42
N LEU A 16 6.69 52.74 6.56
CA LEU A 16 6.91 52.65 8.05
C LEU A 16 5.69 51.89 8.66
N ASP A 17 5.49 51.58 9.96
CA ASP A 17 6.27 51.18 11.17
C ASP A 17 5.22 50.99 12.32
N ASP A 18 5.58 51.12 13.61
CA ASP A 18 4.71 51.21 14.83
C ASP A 18 3.97 49.93 15.31
N SER A 19 3.75 49.66 16.62
CA SER A 19 4.18 50.22 17.92
C SER A 19 3.83 49.18 19.02
N SER A 20 4.18 49.20 20.33
CA SER A 20 5.17 49.89 21.20
C SER A 20 4.98 49.35 22.66
N CYS A 21 5.66 49.93 23.68
CA CYS A 21 5.28 49.89 25.13
C CYS A 21 5.47 48.53 25.90
N ILE A 22 5.63 48.44 27.24
CA ILE A 22 5.91 49.42 28.32
C ILE A 22 6.64 48.79 29.56
N SER A 23 7.55 49.54 30.20
CA SER A 23 7.93 49.64 31.65
C SER A 23 8.22 48.37 32.54
N MET A 24 9.10 48.38 33.56
CA MET A 24 10.06 49.41 34.06
C MET A 24 11.10 48.82 35.05
N CYS A 25 12.24 49.51 35.20
CA CYS A 25 13.24 49.42 36.29
C CYS A 25 14.04 48.10 36.47
N SER A 26 15.33 48.11 36.82
CA SER A 26 16.31 49.21 36.95
C SER A 26 17.73 48.68 36.66
N ASP A 27 18.37 49.10 35.57
CA ASP A 27 19.22 50.29 35.44
C ASP A 27 20.69 50.10 35.89
N ARG A 28 21.49 49.50 34.99
CA ARG A 28 22.86 49.97 34.72
C ARG A 28 23.23 49.82 33.23
N SER A 29 22.81 50.81 32.46
CA SER A 29 23.31 51.20 31.12
C SER A 29 24.83 50.98 31.00
N MET A 30 25.42 50.47 29.91
CA MET A 30 24.91 50.21 28.54
C MET A 30 24.51 51.45 27.72
N LYS A 31 25.48 52.35 27.45
CA LYS A 31 25.51 53.23 26.26
C LYS A 31 26.89 53.89 26.07
N ASN A 32 27.61 53.50 25.03
CA ASN A 32 27.90 54.35 23.87
C ASN A 32 28.67 53.60 22.77
N ARG A 33 28.50 54.04 21.51
CA ARG A 33 29.36 53.67 20.39
C ARG A 33 30.50 54.69 20.29
N THR A 34 31.73 54.21 20.45
CA THR A 34 33.02 54.79 20.02
C THR A 34 34.02 53.69 20.40
N ASP A 35 34.67 53.03 19.44
CA ASP A 35 35.74 53.51 18.56
C ASP A 35 37.07 53.74 19.31
N PHE A 36 38.15 53.30 18.69
CA PHE A 36 39.52 53.23 19.19
C PHE A 36 39.83 52.38 20.43
N THR A 37 41.14 52.15 20.54
CA THR A 37 41.95 51.36 21.46
C THR A 37 41.65 51.43 22.96
N LYS A 38 42.03 50.35 23.66
CA LYS A 38 42.78 50.28 24.94
C LYS A 38 42.89 51.57 25.80
N GLU A 39 42.89 51.44 27.12
CA GLU A 39 44.16 51.40 27.90
C GLU A 39 44.03 51.19 29.43
N LYS A 40 45.05 50.50 29.98
CA LYS A 40 45.76 50.67 31.28
C LYS A 40 44.92 50.96 32.55
N THR A 41 45.18 50.29 33.68
CA THR A 41 46.38 50.41 34.55
C THR A 41 46.28 49.32 35.64
N ASP A 42 47.31 48.88 36.37
CA ASP A 42 48.70 49.35 36.55
C ASP A 42 49.60 48.21 37.07
N ARG A 43 50.94 48.32 36.89
CA ARG A 43 52.04 47.62 37.62
C ARG A 43 52.14 46.08 37.48
N ASP A 44 53.30 45.47 37.25
CA ASP A 44 54.65 45.92 36.82
C ASP A 44 55.13 44.86 35.80
N GLY A 45 56.06 45.07 34.85
CA GLY A 45 56.96 46.20 34.65
C GLY A 45 58.37 45.71 34.30
N HIS A 46 58.58 45.18 33.09
CA HIS A 46 59.85 45.28 32.32
C HIS A 46 59.75 44.66 30.91
N ASP A 47 59.89 45.51 29.90
CA ASP A 47 60.51 45.35 28.57
C ASP A 47 60.53 43.98 27.85
N PHE A 48 59.80 43.91 26.73
CA PHE A 48 60.18 43.13 25.54
C PHE A 48 60.27 44.08 24.33
N PRO A 49 61.32 43.99 23.48
CA PRO A 49 61.52 44.91 22.36
C PRO A 49 60.65 44.59 21.14
N GLU A 50 60.36 45.61 20.34
CA GLU A 50 59.60 45.51 19.09
C GLU A 50 60.33 44.64 18.05
N THR A 51 59.71 43.53 17.63
CA THR A 51 60.20 42.71 16.52
C THR A 51 59.59 43.17 15.20
N LYS A 52 60.46 43.61 14.28
CA LYS A 52 60.13 44.00 12.90
C LYS A 52 59.43 42.88 12.14
N GLU A 53 58.66 43.26 11.12
CA GLU A 53 58.18 42.30 10.11
C GLU A 53 59.36 41.51 9.52
N LEU A 54 59.24 40.19 9.55
CA LEU A 54 60.21 39.28 8.96
C LEU A 54 59.88 39.11 7.47
N ASP A 55 60.90 39.30 6.62
CA ASP A 55 60.84 39.00 5.20
C ASP A 55 60.32 37.57 4.98
N GLY A 56 59.36 37.41 4.06
CA GLY A 56 58.80 36.11 3.70
C GLY A 56 59.86 35.11 3.24
N ASP A 57 60.94 35.61 2.62
CA ASP A 57 62.08 34.79 2.18
C ASP A 57 62.93 34.29 3.37
N VAL A 58 62.83 34.92 4.56
CA VAL A 58 63.42 34.43 5.82
C VAL A 58 62.48 33.45 6.52
N ILE A 59 61.17 33.73 6.50
CA ILE A 59 60.14 32.83 7.06
C ILE A 59 60.18 31.47 6.36
N PHE A 60 60.19 31.44 5.02
CA PHE A 60 60.25 30.18 4.27
C PHE A 60 61.56 29.40 4.49
N LYS A 61 62.70 30.07 4.71
CA LYS A 61 63.96 29.39 5.10
C LYS A 61 63.90 28.78 6.50
N LEU A 62 63.18 29.39 7.45
CA LEU A 62 62.89 28.78 8.75
C LEU A 62 61.98 27.55 8.60
N VAL A 63 60.92 27.66 7.79
CA VAL A 63 59.98 26.57 7.51
C VAL A 63 60.68 25.39 6.83
N GLU A 64 61.52 25.64 5.83
CA GLU A 64 62.33 24.62 5.16
C GLU A 64 63.23 23.89 6.17
N LYS A 65 64.00 24.64 6.98
CA LYS A 65 64.89 24.07 8.00
C LYS A 65 64.13 23.17 8.98
N HIS A 66 63.08 23.67 9.63
CA HIS A 66 62.32 22.89 10.61
C HIS A 66 61.56 21.72 9.97
N SER A 67 61.09 21.87 8.74
CA SER A 67 60.47 20.76 7.98
C SER A 67 61.48 19.65 7.70
N MET A 68 62.72 19.98 7.31
CA MET A 68 63.78 18.99 7.12
C MET A 68 64.20 18.33 8.45
N GLU A 69 64.26 19.07 9.55
CA GLU A 69 64.58 18.53 10.87
C GLU A 69 63.55 17.48 11.32
N ILE A 70 62.25 17.79 11.21
CA ILE A 70 61.13 16.87 11.50
C ILE A 70 61.14 15.66 10.54
N PHE A 71 61.26 15.92 9.23
CA PHE A 71 61.28 14.86 8.22
C PHE A 71 62.42 13.86 8.46
N MET A 72 63.63 14.36 8.74
CA MET A 72 64.80 13.52 8.99
C MET A 72 64.76 12.81 10.34
N SER A 73 64.12 13.36 11.38
CA SER A 73 63.91 12.62 12.63
C SER A 73 62.99 11.41 12.44
N GLU A 74 61.90 11.59 11.68
CA GLU A 74 60.93 10.53 11.41
C GLU A 74 61.48 9.46 10.44
N ILE A 75 62.23 9.85 9.40
CA ILE A 75 62.95 8.90 8.54
C ILE A 75 63.96 8.05 9.35
N ARG A 76 64.65 8.62 10.34
CA ARG A 76 65.51 7.86 11.26
C ARG A 76 64.70 6.87 12.12
N ARG A 77 63.51 7.26 12.59
CA ARG A 77 62.56 6.38 13.32
C ARG A 77 62.14 5.19 12.44
N TYR A 78 61.69 5.45 11.22
CA TYR A 78 61.26 4.44 10.25
C TYR A 78 62.39 3.49 9.84
N LYS A 79 63.63 3.99 9.66
CA LYS A 79 64.82 3.15 9.40
C LYS A 79 65.11 2.19 10.55
N LYS A 80 65.01 2.65 11.81
CA LYS A 80 65.18 1.80 13.01
C LYS A 80 64.10 0.71 13.11
N MET A 81 62.85 1.02 12.76
CA MET A 81 61.73 0.06 12.78
C MET A 81 61.86 -1.02 11.68
N LEU A 82 62.17 -0.62 10.44
CA LEU A 82 62.28 -1.56 9.31
C LEU A 82 63.51 -2.48 9.41
N PHE A 83 64.63 -1.96 9.91
CA PHE A 83 65.92 -2.66 9.95
C PHE A 83 66.59 -2.63 11.34
N PRO A 84 66.02 -3.28 12.38
CA PRO A 84 66.57 -3.24 13.74
C PRO A 84 68.04 -3.68 13.82
N HIS A 85 68.43 -4.65 12.98
CA HIS A 85 69.79 -5.18 12.89
C HIS A 85 70.83 -4.17 12.38
N LEU A 86 70.44 -3.15 11.60
CA LEU A 86 71.37 -2.10 11.15
C LEU A 86 71.69 -1.08 12.25
N SER A 87 70.82 -0.96 13.26
CA SER A 87 71.04 -0.01 14.35
C SER A 87 72.15 -0.43 15.33
N LEU A 88 72.47 -1.73 15.40
CA LEU A 88 73.54 -2.28 16.24
C LEU A 88 74.96 -2.00 15.72
N TYR A 89 75.12 -1.72 14.42
CA TYR A 89 76.42 -1.44 13.80
C TYR A 89 76.68 0.05 13.54
N SER A 90 75.73 0.93 13.89
CA SER A 90 75.78 2.38 13.65
C SER A 90 76.62 3.13 14.71
N THR A 91 77.89 2.78 14.90
CA THR A 91 78.80 3.46 15.85
C THR A 91 79.42 4.74 15.29
N GLU A 92 78.57 5.71 14.94
CA GLU A 92 78.99 7.11 14.76
C GLU A 92 78.61 7.94 15.99
N ARG A 93 79.48 8.90 16.35
CA ARG A 93 79.42 9.59 17.64
C ARG A 93 78.53 10.83 17.58
N GLU A 94 77.24 10.68 17.88
CA GLU A 94 76.41 11.83 18.25
C GLU A 94 76.81 12.31 19.65
N LYS A 95 77.16 13.60 19.78
CA LYS A 95 77.51 14.21 21.07
C LYS A 95 76.26 14.56 21.88
N PRO A 96 76.29 14.47 23.22
CA PRO A 96 75.33 15.11 24.10
C PRO A 96 75.73 16.57 24.38
N ASP A 97 75.61 17.45 23.39
CA ASP A 97 75.57 18.90 23.65
C ASP A 97 74.10 19.24 23.90
N GLY A 98 73.74 19.45 25.18
CA GLY A 98 72.35 19.53 25.61
C GLY A 98 71.89 20.94 25.99
N ASP A 99 70.59 21.16 25.90
CA ASP A 99 69.90 22.14 26.75
C ASP A 99 68.57 21.56 27.22
N ASN A 100 68.24 21.73 28.50
CA ASN A 100 67.10 21.07 29.14
C ASN A 100 65.80 21.88 28.95
N LEU A 101 65.20 21.79 27.77
CA LEU A 101 63.79 22.15 27.59
C LEU A 101 62.89 21.00 28.07
N SER A 102 62.39 21.19 29.29
CA SER A 102 61.23 20.57 29.95
C SER A 102 60.53 19.37 29.28
N THR A 103 60.30 18.32 30.07
CA THR A 103 59.48 17.13 29.76
C THR A 103 57.96 17.41 29.65
N GLU A 104 57.59 18.55 29.05
CA GLU A 104 56.20 19.03 28.91
C GLU A 104 55.91 19.50 27.48
N ASN A 105 56.11 18.62 26.49
CA ASN A 105 55.44 18.73 25.17
C ASN A 105 55.45 17.43 24.35
N THR A 106 55.31 16.27 24.99
CA THR A 106 55.17 14.96 24.32
C THR A 106 53.78 14.72 23.70
N LYS A 107 53.11 15.80 23.25
CA LYS A 107 52.27 15.72 22.06
C LYS A 107 53.18 15.92 20.85
N GLN A 108 53.86 14.85 20.40
CA GLN A 108 54.37 14.84 19.03
C GLN A 108 53.19 15.16 18.11
N ASP A 109 53.37 16.10 17.19
CA ASP A 109 52.27 16.50 16.32
C ASP A 109 51.97 15.38 15.33
N MET A 110 50.95 14.58 15.65
CA MET A 110 50.56 13.37 14.91
C MET A 110 50.29 13.69 13.43
N SER A 111 49.80 14.90 13.16
CA SER A 111 49.60 15.45 11.82
C SER A 111 50.90 15.51 11.00
N ALA A 112 51.99 15.98 11.61
CA ALA A 112 53.29 16.08 10.96
C ALA A 112 53.94 14.70 10.71
N SER A 113 53.87 13.79 11.68
CA SER A 113 54.40 12.42 11.55
C SER A 113 53.64 11.62 10.46
N GLU A 114 52.31 11.74 10.42
CA GLU A 114 51.43 11.23 9.35
C GLU A 114 51.86 11.78 7.97
N GLY A 115 52.12 13.09 7.88
CA GLY A 115 52.60 13.74 6.66
C GLY A 115 53.92 13.16 6.15
N VAL A 116 54.92 13.02 7.03
CA VAL A 116 56.22 12.40 6.68
C VAL A 116 56.04 10.93 6.28
N LEU A 117 55.15 10.19 6.95
CA LEU A 117 54.86 8.80 6.62
C LEU A 117 54.25 8.65 5.22
N ARG A 118 53.26 9.47 4.87
CA ARG A 118 52.66 9.48 3.52
C ARG A 118 53.68 9.73 2.43
N ILE A 119 54.57 10.71 2.62
CA ILE A 119 55.67 10.99 1.69
C ILE A 119 56.62 9.79 1.60
N THR A 120 56.98 9.19 2.74
CA THR A 120 57.85 7.99 2.81
C THR A 120 57.25 6.81 2.04
N LEU A 121 55.96 6.51 2.26
CA LEU A 121 55.25 5.43 1.58
C LEU A 121 55.12 5.70 0.07
N HIS A 122 54.85 6.95 -0.34
CA HIS A 122 54.83 7.34 -1.75
C HIS A 122 56.21 7.12 -2.41
N VAL A 123 57.29 7.55 -1.75
CA VAL A 123 58.68 7.39 -2.25
C VAL A 123 59.07 5.91 -2.34
N LEU A 124 58.79 5.09 -1.32
CA LEU A 124 59.05 3.65 -1.35
C LEU A 124 58.30 2.95 -2.50
N ASN A 125 57.02 3.28 -2.70
CA ASN A 125 56.24 2.75 -3.81
C ASN A 125 56.77 3.20 -5.18
N LYS A 126 57.21 4.47 -5.31
CA LYS A 126 57.82 5.02 -6.54
C LYS A 126 59.17 4.38 -6.88
N ILE A 127 59.93 3.93 -5.88
CA ILE A 127 61.17 3.16 -6.03
C ILE A 127 60.89 1.65 -6.26
N GLY A 128 59.61 1.24 -6.29
CA GLY A 128 59.19 -0.15 -6.50
C GLY A 128 59.22 -1.03 -5.25
N GLN A 129 59.64 -0.49 -4.10
CA GLN A 129 59.81 -1.19 -2.82
C GLN A 129 58.49 -1.34 -2.05
N LYS A 130 57.48 -1.91 -2.73
CA LYS A 130 56.11 -2.08 -2.20
C LYS A 130 56.05 -2.93 -0.92
N GLU A 131 56.89 -3.95 -0.81
CA GLU A 131 56.95 -4.79 0.41
C GLU A 131 57.47 -4.01 1.62
N LEU A 132 58.50 -3.16 1.45
CA LEU A 132 58.99 -2.29 2.52
C LEU A 132 57.98 -1.20 2.89
N ALA A 133 57.22 -0.68 1.91
CA ALA A 133 56.11 0.24 2.18
C ALA A 133 55.01 -0.44 3.03
N ASN A 134 54.51 -1.60 2.59
CA ASN A 134 53.54 -2.39 3.35
C ASN A 134 54.07 -2.76 4.75
N LYS A 135 55.34 -3.14 4.88
CA LYS A 135 55.95 -3.50 6.17
C LYS A 135 56.10 -2.29 7.10
N LEU A 136 56.42 -1.11 6.57
CA LEU A 136 56.46 0.13 7.35
C LEU A 136 55.07 0.51 7.86
N GLU A 137 54.06 0.43 7.00
CA GLU A 137 52.66 0.72 7.35
C GLU A 137 52.18 -0.22 8.48
N LYS A 138 52.37 -1.54 8.33
CA LYS A 138 52.06 -2.53 9.38
C LYS A 138 52.80 -2.26 10.69
N HIS A 139 54.05 -1.81 10.65
CA HIS A 139 54.83 -1.53 11.86
C HIS A 139 54.37 -0.29 12.64
N ILE A 140 53.67 0.66 12.00
CA ILE A 140 53.25 1.91 12.62
C ILE A 140 51.80 1.83 13.11
N TYR A 141 50.92 1.13 12.39
CA TYR A 141 49.49 1.07 12.70
C TYR A 141 48.98 -0.33 13.09
N GLY A 142 49.73 -1.39 12.82
CA GLY A 142 49.26 -2.77 12.96
C GLY A 142 48.52 -3.31 11.74
N GLU A 143 48.32 -4.62 11.69
CA GLU A 143 47.76 -5.33 10.53
C GLU A 143 46.26 -5.03 10.32
N LEU A 144 45.50 -4.89 11.42
CA LEU A 144 44.05 -4.60 11.36
C LEU A 144 43.77 -3.22 10.74
N ASP A 145 44.50 -2.18 11.17
CA ASP A 145 44.34 -0.80 10.71
C ASP A 145 44.61 -0.64 9.22
N VAL A 146 45.68 -1.29 8.72
CA VAL A 146 46.04 -1.32 7.29
C VAL A 146 44.97 -2.07 6.50
N CYS A 147 44.48 -3.20 7.01
CA CYS A 147 43.37 -3.93 6.40
C CYS A 147 42.10 -3.08 6.35
N GLN A 148 41.73 -2.42 7.46
CA GLN A 148 40.56 -1.56 7.53
C GLN A 148 40.67 -0.37 6.57
N ARG A 149 41.83 0.31 6.46
CA ARG A 149 41.99 1.42 5.52
C ARG A 149 41.80 0.99 4.07
N LYS A 150 42.42 -0.13 3.67
CA LYS A 150 42.24 -0.70 2.32
C LYS A 150 40.78 -1.12 2.09
N LEU A 151 40.16 -1.79 3.07
CA LEU A 151 38.75 -2.21 2.99
C LEU A 151 37.79 -1.01 2.91
N ARG A 152 37.97 0.03 3.73
CA ARG A 152 37.14 1.25 3.67
C ARG A 152 37.28 1.97 2.33
N GLN A 153 38.50 2.07 1.78
CA GLN A 153 38.72 2.61 0.43
C GLN A 153 38.02 1.77 -0.66
N LYS A 154 38.05 0.44 -0.54
CA LYS A 154 37.33 -0.49 -1.43
C LYS A 154 35.81 -0.34 -1.31
N LEU A 155 35.27 -0.31 -0.10
CA LEU A 155 33.82 -0.21 0.14
C LEU A 155 33.24 1.15 -0.25
N LYS A 156 34.03 2.23 -0.24
CA LYS A 156 33.59 3.56 -0.72
C LYS A 156 33.09 3.57 -2.17
N ARG A 157 33.42 2.58 -3.01
CA ARG A 157 32.80 2.45 -4.35
C ARG A 157 31.27 2.33 -4.32
N PHE A 158 30.69 1.86 -3.21
CA PHE A 158 29.23 1.81 -3.00
C PHE A 158 28.60 3.21 -2.79
N GLU A 159 29.40 4.28 -2.80
CA GLU A 159 28.94 5.67 -2.91
C GLU A 159 28.13 5.93 -4.20
N TYR A 160 28.30 5.11 -5.24
CA TYR A 160 27.62 5.25 -6.54
C TYR A 160 26.75 4.03 -6.87
N ILE A 161 25.52 4.29 -7.32
CA ILE A 161 24.68 3.35 -8.06
C ILE A 161 24.96 3.55 -9.55
N TYR A 162 25.13 2.45 -10.28
CA TYR A 162 25.21 2.46 -11.74
C TYR A 162 23.81 2.24 -12.34
N GLU A 163 23.27 3.27 -12.98
CA GLU A 163 22.02 3.15 -13.74
C GLU A 163 22.35 2.73 -15.18
N GLY A 164 22.49 1.41 -15.37
CA GLY A 164 22.96 0.81 -16.61
C GLY A 164 24.33 0.13 -16.46
N THR A 165 25.14 0.13 -17.51
CA THR A 165 26.46 -0.54 -17.49
C THR A 165 27.55 0.35 -16.88
N VAL A 166 28.44 -0.26 -16.10
CA VAL A 166 29.57 0.36 -15.39
C VAL A 166 30.49 1.22 -16.29
N ARG A 167 30.45 1.02 -17.62
CA ARG A 167 31.22 1.80 -18.61
C ARG A 167 30.53 3.07 -19.12
N HIS A 168 29.19 3.11 -19.17
CA HIS A 168 28.43 4.10 -19.96
C HIS A 168 27.08 4.56 -19.37
N GLY A 169 26.72 4.10 -18.17
CA GLY A 169 25.60 4.63 -17.39
C GLY A 169 26.00 5.86 -16.58
N ASP A 170 25.04 6.72 -16.26
CA ASP A 170 25.25 7.87 -15.38
C ASP A 170 25.46 7.38 -13.93
N GLN A 171 26.43 7.98 -13.23
CA GLN A 171 26.79 7.59 -11.87
C GLN A 171 25.97 8.38 -10.85
N THR A 172 24.94 7.74 -10.31
CA THR A 172 24.05 8.38 -9.33
C THR A 172 24.56 8.11 -7.92
N LEU A 173 24.88 9.17 -7.14
CA LEU A 173 25.27 9.05 -5.74
C LEU A 173 24.18 8.31 -4.94
N LEU A 174 24.54 7.21 -4.27
CA LEU A 174 23.64 6.40 -3.43
C LEU A 174 22.96 7.29 -2.39
N ASN A 175 23.73 8.11 -1.68
CA ASN A 175 23.21 9.06 -0.69
C ASN A 175 22.24 10.13 -1.27
N LYS A 176 22.19 10.36 -2.60
CA LYS A 176 21.26 11.32 -3.23
C LYS A 176 19.87 10.71 -3.49
N VAL A 177 19.80 9.41 -3.83
CA VAL A 177 18.55 8.73 -4.22
C VAL A 177 18.05 7.74 -3.18
N TYR A 178 18.92 7.26 -2.28
CA TYR A 178 18.54 6.33 -1.20
C TYR A 178 17.44 6.94 -0.33
N THR A 179 16.39 6.16 -0.14
CA THR A 179 15.28 6.42 0.77
C THR A 179 15.24 5.25 1.74
N GLU A 180 15.10 5.55 3.04
CA GLU A 180 15.20 4.53 4.09
C GLU A 180 14.08 3.50 3.93
N LEU A 181 14.44 2.21 3.95
CA LEU A 181 13.49 1.12 3.73
C LEU A 181 12.83 0.73 5.06
N TYR A 182 11.52 0.47 5.03
CA TYR A 182 10.82 0.04 6.25
C TYR A 182 11.12 -1.44 6.56
N ILE A 183 11.97 -1.67 7.57
CA ILE A 183 12.36 -3.01 8.05
C ILE A 183 11.65 -3.29 9.38
N THR A 184 11.16 -4.51 9.56
CA THR A 184 10.37 -4.96 10.72
C THR A 184 10.92 -6.25 11.33
N GLU A 185 10.76 -6.46 12.63
CA GLU A 185 11.08 -7.75 13.28
C GLU A 185 10.01 -8.79 12.92
N GLY A 186 10.42 -9.91 12.29
CA GLY A 186 9.50 -10.90 11.72
C GLY A 186 9.10 -11.99 12.73
N LEU A 187 7.80 -12.31 12.80
CA LEU A 187 7.31 -13.44 13.59
C LEU A 187 7.75 -14.78 12.97
N SER A 188 8.31 -15.67 13.80
CA SER A 188 9.02 -16.88 13.36
C SER A 188 8.16 -17.96 12.69
N GLU A 189 6.83 -17.90 12.79
CA GLU A 189 5.97 -19.07 12.56
C GLU A 189 5.33 -19.13 11.17
N ASN A 190 5.16 -18.00 10.47
CA ASN A 190 4.48 -17.93 9.17
C ASN A 190 5.38 -17.36 8.06
N VAL A 191 6.30 -18.19 7.55
CA VAL A 191 7.01 -17.92 6.28
C VAL A 191 6.05 -18.20 5.12
N ASN A 192 5.33 -17.16 4.68
CA ASN A 192 4.35 -17.30 3.61
C ASN A 192 5.04 -17.62 2.26
N ASN A 193 4.61 -18.71 1.61
CA ASN A 193 5.19 -19.20 0.34
C ASN A 193 4.54 -18.58 -0.92
N GLU A 194 3.60 -17.64 -0.74
CA GLU A 194 2.85 -16.97 -1.81
C GLU A 194 3.75 -16.16 -2.77
N HIS A 195 3.27 -15.93 -4.00
CA HIS A 195 3.98 -15.14 -4.99
C HIS A 195 4.25 -13.70 -4.53
N GLU A 196 5.32 -13.09 -5.03
CA GLU A 196 5.79 -11.78 -4.61
C GLU A 196 4.72 -10.69 -4.75
N VAL A 197 3.91 -10.76 -5.81
CA VAL A 197 2.76 -9.89 -6.08
C VAL A 197 1.72 -9.95 -4.95
N ARG A 198 1.28 -11.16 -4.57
CA ARG A 198 0.34 -11.42 -3.47
C ARG A 198 0.88 -10.90 -2.14
N GLN A 199 2.20 -10.96 -1.94
CA GLN A 199 2.85 -10.44 -0.74
C GLN A 199 2.87 -8.90 -0.69
N ILE A 200 3.02 -8.17 -1.81
CA ILE A 200 2.84 -6.70 -1.86
C ILE A 200 1.44 -6.34 -1.36
N GLU A 201 0.43 -7.03 -1.91
CA GLU A 201 -0.98 -6.80 -1.65
C GLU A 201 -1.38 -7.20 -0.23
N ALA A 202 -0.76 -8.25 0.34
CA ALA A 202 -0.95 -8.63 1.73
C ALA A 202 -0.23 -7.67 2.70
N ALA A 203 0.95 -7.15 2.32
CA ALA A 203 1.69 -6.17 3.13
C ALA A 203 1.01 -4.80 3.16
N SER A 204 0.47 -4.32 2.03
CA SER A 204 -0.29 -3.06 1.98
C SER A 204 -1.61 -3.11 2.76
N ARG A 205 -2.16 -4.31 2.99
CA ARG A 205 -3.33 -4.56 3.85
C ARG A 205 -3.01 -4.70 5.36
N ARG A 206 -1.73 -4.72 5.78
CA ARG A 206 -1.35 -4.80 7.21
C ARG A 206 -1.25 -3.40 7.81
N SER A 207 -2.21 -3.02 8.66
CA SER A 207 -2.12 -1.77 9.43
C SER A 207 -0.88 -1.77 10.32
N MET A 208 -0.02 -0.75 10.17
CA MET A 208 1.36 -0.69 10.70
C MET A 208 1.50 -0.69 12.24
N THR A 209 0.40 -0.78 12.99
CA THR A 209 0.30 -0.47 14.43
C THR A 209 0.75 -1.60 15.38
N LYS A 210 1.40 -2.66 14.88
CA LYS A 210 1.91 -3.79 15.71
C LYS A 210 3.32 -4.29 15.38
N ASP A 211 3.85 -4.02 14.19
CA ASP A 211 5.19 -4.47 13.80
C ASP A 211 6.27 -3.52 14.34
N LYS A 212 7.26 -4.04 15.06
CA LYS A 212 8.37 -3.23 15.59
C LYS A 212 9.34 -2.89 14.46
N GLN A 213 9.42 -1.60 14.11
CA GLN A 213 10.39 -1.10 13.15
C GLN A 213 11.82 -1.31 13.69
N ILE A 214 12.71 -1.78 12.82
CA ILE A 214 14.16 -1.90 13.05
C ILE A 214 14.87 -1.02 12.01
N LYS A 215 15.91 -0.30 12.41
CA LYS A 215 16.80 0.39 11.47
C LYS A 215 17.93 -0.52 10.98
N CYS A 216 18.50 -0.23 9.82
CA CYS A 216 19.66 -0.96 9.29
C CYS A 216 20.86 -0.96 10.26
N GLU A 217 21.10 0.17 10.95
CA GLU A 217 22.15 0.31 11.98
C GLU A 217 21.94 -0.56 13.24
N ASP A 218 20.70 -0.98 13.52
CA ASP A 218 20.29 -1.75 14.70
C ASP A 218 20.05 -3.24 14.43
N ILE A 219 20.38 -3.74 13.24
CA ILE A 219 20.11 -5.13 12.81
C ILE A 219 20.64 -6.19 13.81
N PHE A 220 21.80 -5.95 14.41
CA PHE A 220 22.39 -6.83 15.44
C PHE A 220 22.13 -6.39 16.89
N ASN A 221 21.42 -5.27 17.11
CA ASN A 221 21.19 -4.70 18.44
C ASN A 221 19.88 -5.21 19.08
N SER A 222 19.92 -5.42 20.40
CA SER A 222 18.75 -5.89 21.17
C SER A 222 17.86 -4.72 21.60
N LEU A 223 16.74 -4.53 20.90
CA LEU A 223 15.80 -3.42 21.09
C LEU A 223 14.92 -3.53 22.36
N CYS A 224 15.22 -4.45 23.30
CA CYS A 224 14.40 -4.74 24.49
C CYS A 224 15.21 -4.81 25.81
N GLY A 225 16.48 -4.40 25.84
CA GLY A 225 17.29 -4.39 27.07
C GLY A 225 17.71 -5.76 27.60
N SER A 226 17.22 -6.86 27.02
CA SER A 226 17.77 -8.20 27.22
C SER A 226 19.08 -8.33 26.46
N ASP A 227 20.20 -8.57 27.15
CA ASP A 227 21.56 -8.63 26.61
C ASP A 227 21.85 -9.94 25.84
N ARG A 228 20.96 -10.30 24.91
CA ARG A 228 21.06 -11.48 24.05
C ARG A 228 21.97 -11.15 22.86
N PHE A 229 23.10 -11.86 22.77
CA PHE A 229 23.94 -11.88 21.58
C PHE A 229 23.13 -12.41 20.38
N ILE A 230 22.99 -11.60 19.33
CA ILE A 230 22.33 -11.98 18.07
C ILE A 230 23.43 -12.38 17.09
N ARG A 231 23.57 -13.69 16.85
CA ARG A 231 24.59 -14.22 15.94
C ARG A 231 24.11 -14.15 14.49
N THR A 232 22.99 -14.80 14.18
CA THR A 232 22.48 -14.90 12.81
C THR A 232 21.20 -14.09 12.63
N VAL A 233 21.22 -13.11 11.72
CA VAL A 233 20.03 -12.39 11.25
C VAL A 233 19.67 -12.85 9.83
N LEU A 234 18.42 -13.31 9.66
CA LEU A 234 17.86 -13.65 8.37
C LEU A 234 16.90 -12.55 7.91
N THR A 235 17.29 -11.81 6.87
CA THR A 235 16.48 -10.74 6.28
C THR A 235 15.72 -11.25 5.06
N THR A 236 14.41 -11.38 5.23
CA THR A 236 13.47 -11.74 4.17
C THR A 236 12.94 -10.50 3.45
N GLY A 237 12.53 -10.69 2.20
CA GLY A 237 11.77 -9.73 1.42
C GLY A 237 11.62 -10.19 -0.02
N ILE A 238 10.61 -9.70 -0.72
CA ILE A 238 10.37 -9.97 -2.14
C ILE A 238 11.52 -9.46 -3.03
N ALA A 239 11.56 -9.82 -4.32
CA ALA A 239 12.57 -9.26 -5.22
C ALA A 239 12.37 -7.75 -5.41
N GLY A 240 13.45 -7.06 -5.79
CA GLY A 240 13.43 -5.61 -6.03
C GLY A 240 13.26 -4.74 -4.78
N ILE A 241 12.96 -5.34 -3.62
CA ILE A 241 12.62 -4.61 -2.36
C ILE A 241 13.81 -3.89 -1.70
N GLY A 242 14.99 -3.94 -2.32
CA GLY A 242 16.19 -3.26 -1.83
C GLY A 242 17.08 -4.08 -0.90
N LYS A 243 16.97 -5.41 -0.86
CA LYS A 243 17.85 -6.30 -0.04
C LYS A 243 19.35 -5.99 -0.24
N THR A 244 19.86 -6.17 -1.46
CA THR A 244 21.25 -5.87 -1.82
C THR A 244 21.61 -4.38 -1.61
N ILE A 245 20.69 -3.45 -1.85
CA ILE A 245 20.91 -2.01 -1.63
C ILE A 245 21.07 -1.70 -0.13
N SER A 246 20.35 -2.40 0.75
CA SER A 246 20.50 -2.28 2.21
C SER A 246 21.88 -2.72 2.67
N VAL A 247 22.38 -3.83 2.11
CA VAL A 247 23.75 -4.32 2.35
C VAL A 247 24.79 -3.31 1.84
N GLN A 248 24.63 -2.79 0.61
CA GLN A 248 25.53 -1.78 0.06
C GLN A 248 25.53 -0.48 0.89
N LYS A 249 24.37 -0.06 1.39
CA LYS A 249 24.20 1.11 2.25
C LYS A 249 24.90 0.94 3.60
N PHE A 250 24.68 -0.19 4.29
CA PHE A 250 25.37 -0.56 5.53
C PHE A 250 26.89 -0.57 5.35
N ASN A 251 27.37 -1.17 4.26
CA ASN A 251 28.78 -1.23 3.92
C ASN A 251 29.41 0.16 3.68
N LEU A 252 28.67 1.06 3.01
CA LEU A 252 29.11 2.44 2.78
C LEU A 252 29.20 3.23 4.09
N GLU A 253 28.19 3.14 4.95
CA GLU A 253 28.15 3.92 6.20
C GLU A 253 29.16 3.43 7.24
N TRP A 254 29.43 2.12 7.29
CA TRP A 254 30.60 1.59 8.02
C TRP A 254 31.91 2.16 7.45
N ALA A 255 32.04 2.22 6.11
CA ALA A 255 33.27 2.64 5.44
C ALA A 255 33.57 4.14 5.60
N GLU A 256 32.55 4.99 5.52
CA GLU A 256 32.60 6.43 5.78
C GLU A 256 32.87 6.75 7.26
N GLY A 257 32.55 5.82 8.17
CA GLY A 257 32.74 5.99 9.62
C GLY A 257 31.51 6.46 10.38
N ARG A 258 30.31 6.37 9.79
CA ARG A 258 29.06 6.92 10.36
C ARG A 258 28.44 6.03 11.44
N VAL A 259 28.34 4.73 11.19
CA VAL A 259 27.60 3.76 12.03
C VAL A 259 28.39 2.47 12.26
N ASN A 260 27.99 1.68 13.27
CA ASN A 260 28.53 0.35 13.60
C ASN A 260 30.07 0.24 13.63
N GLN A 261 30.75 1.26 14.16
CA GLN A 261 32.22 1.31 14.24
C GLN A 261 32.84 0.37 15.29
N ASP A 262 31.99 -0.37 16.02
CA ASP A 262 32.37 -1.51 16.85
C ASP A 262 32.76 -2.75 16.03
N ILE A 263 32.31 -2.85 14.77
CA ILE A 263 32.68 -3.91 13.83
C ILE A 263 34.12 -3.66 13.35
N GLN A 264 35.00 -4.63 13.57
CA GLN A 264 36.41 -4.54 13.21
C GLN A 264 36.70 -5.02 11.78
N LEU A 265 35.96 -6.02 11.30
CA LEU A 265 36.07 -6.56 9.94
C LEU A 265 34.68 -6.87 9.36
N LEU A 266 34.52 -6.60 8.08
CA LEU A 266 33.29 -6.82 7.33
C LEU A 266 33.63 -7.54 6.02
N ILE A 267 32.94 -8.66 5.74
CA ILE A 267 33.16 -9.47 4.53
C ILE A 267 31.81 -9.75 3.86
N ASN A 268 31.70 -9.40 2.58
CA ASN A 268 30.56 -9.76 1.74
C ASN A 268 30.81 -11.11 1.07
N LEU A 269 29.83 -12.00 1.09
CA LEU A 269 29.89 -13.38 0.59
C LEU A 269 28.66 -13.67 -0.29
N PRO A 270 28.56 -13.12 -1.52
CA PRO A 270 27.38 -13.30 -2.37
C PRO A 270 27.21 -14.77 -2.78
N PHE A 271 26.01 -15.33 -2.62
CA PHE A 271 25.76 -16.73 -3.01
C PHE A 271 25.98 -16.97 -4.50
N ARG A 272 25.78 -15.95 -5.35
CA ARG A 272 26.12 -15.95 -6.79
C ARG A 272 27.57 -16.40 -7.05
N GLU A 273 28.51 -15.90 -6.25
CA GLU A 273 29.94 -16.19 -6.38
C GLU A 273 30.32 -17.51 -5.72
N LEU A 274 29.70 -17.84 -4.57
CA LEU A 274 29.90 -19.13 -3.89
C LEU A 274 29.47 -20.31 -4.77
N ASN A 275 28.43 -20.17 -5.59
CA ASN A 275 28.01 -21.16 -6.59
C ASN A 275 29.12 -21.54 -7.58
N LEU A 276 29.98 -20.58 -7.96
CA LEU A 276 31.09 -20.80 -8.91
C LEU A 276 32.25 -21.61 -8.29
N MET A 277 32.27 -21.77 -6.96
CA MET A 277 33.33 -22.44 -6.21
C MET A 277 32.97 -23.89 -5.82
N LYS A 278 31.75 -24.36 -6.13
CA LYS A 278 31.19 -25.66 -5.72
C LYS A 278 32.04 -26.90 -6.03
N GLU A 279 32.88 -26.84 -7.07
CA GLU A 279 33.68 -27.97 -7.59
C GLU A 279 35.01 -28.16 -6.84
N ARG A 280 35.35 -27.29 -5.88
CA ARG A 280 36.63 -27.31 -5.16
C ARG A 280 36.43 -27.34 -3.64
N ARG A 281 37.39 -27.92 -2.93
CA ARG A 281 37.50 -27.88 -1.47
C ARG A 281 38.37 -26.69 -1.07
N TYR A 282 38.02 -26.05 0.04
CA TYR A 282 38.71 -24.88 0.59
C TYR A 282 38.77 -24.98 2.11
N THR A 283 39.77 -24.36 2.73
CA THR A 283 39.70 -23.98 4.15
C THR A 283 38.85 -22.72 4.32
N LEU A 284 38.33 -22.48 5.53
CA LEU A 284 37.57 -21.26 5.80
C LEU A 284 38.46 -20.00 5.70
N THR A 285 39.72 -20.07 6.14
CA THR A 285 40.68 -18.96 5.96
C THR A 285 40.93 -18.67 4.47
N GLU A 286 41.11 -19.69 3.62
CA GLU A 286 41.26 -19.49 2.18
C GLU A 286 40.00 -18.86 1.57
N LEU A 287 38.80 -19.32 1.93
CA LEU A 287 37.54 -18.75 1.45
C LEU A 287 37.39 -17.27 1.85
N LEU A 288 37.69 -16.93 3.10
CA LEU A 288 37.65 -15.54 3.56
C LEU A 288 38.78 -14.68 2.94
N HIS A 289 39.95 -15.25 2.63
CA HIS A 289 41.02 -14.57 1.89
C HIS A 289 40.71 -14.31 0.42
N ILE A 290 39.78 -15.07 -0.17
CA ILE A 290 39.25 -14.80 -1.51
C ILE A 290 38.38 -13.53 -1.45
N PHE A 291 37.38 -13.50 -0.58
CA PHE A 291 36.45 -12.37 -0.46
C PHE A 291 36.99 -11.16 0.36
N LEU A 292 38.15 -11.30 0.99
CA LEU A 292 38.88 -10.21 1.65
C LEU A 292 40.38 -10.30 1.33
N THR A 293 40.71 -10.01 0.07
CA THR A 293 42.09 -9.89 -0.44
C THR A 293 42.95 -8.95 0.42
N GLU A 294 42.33 -7.93 0.99
CA GLU A 294 42.98 -6.92 1.83
C GLU A 294 43.51 -7.50 3.15
N ALA A 295 42.83 -8.51 3.72
CA ALA A 295 43.29 -9.24 4.91
C ALA A 295 44.49 -10.13 4.58
N LYS A 296 44.48 -10.78 3.41
CA LYS A 296 45.59 -11.60 2.91
C LYS A 296 46.86 -10.77 2.72
N GLU A 297 46.76 -9.59 2.11
CA GLU A 297 47.89 -8.64 2.03
C GLU A 297 48.34 -8.18 3.43
N SER A 298 47.38 -7.94 4.32
CA SER A 298 47.65 -7.43 5.67
C SER A 298 48.25 -8.47 6.61
N GLY A 299 48.17 -9.76 6.30
CA GLY A 299 48.74 -10.86 7.09
C GLY A 299 47.75 -11.60 8.00
N ILE A 300 46.49 -11.13 8.03
CA ILE A 300 45.44 -11.63 8.92
C ILE A 300 45.01 -13.03 8.49
N SER A 301 45.49 -14.07 9.17
CA SER A 301 45.13 -15.48 8.94
C SER A 301 44.09 -16.01 9.93
N ASP A 302 44.08 -15.47 11.16
CA ASP A 302 43.19 -15.86 12.25
C ASP A 302 42.08 -14.81 12.43
N PHE A 303 40.91 -15.12 11.86
CA PHE A 303 39.71 -14.29 11.95
C PHE A 303 38.99 -14.37 13.31
N SER A 304 39.32 -15.34 14.17
CA SER A 304 38.60 -15.55 15.44
C SER A 304 38.86 -14.45 16.49
N LYS A 305 39.95 -13.69 16.32
CA LYS A 305 40.37 -12.61 17.21
C LYS A 305 39.58 -11.29 17.05
N TYR A 306 38.77 -11.15 16.00
CA TYR A 306 38.18 -9.87 15.60
C TYR A 306 36.65 -9.88 15.65
N LYS A 307 36.02 -8.74 15.96
CA LYS A 307 34.57 -8.58 15.80
C LYS A 307 34.24 -8.52 14.30
N LEU A 308 33.82 -9.66 13.76
CA LEU A 308 33.60 -9.91 12.35
C LEU A 308 32.11 -9.94 12.01
N VAL A 309 31.73 -9.28 10.92
CA VAL A 309 30.42 -9.45 10.26
C VAL A 309 30.62 -10.14 8.90
N LEU A 310 29.87 -11.21 8.67
CA LEU A 310 29.78 -11.93 7.40
C LEU A 310 28.40 -11.70 6.77
N ILE A 311 28.36 -11.06 5.59
CA ILE A 311 27.11 -10.70 4.92
C ILE A 311 26.91 -11.57 3.67
N PHE A 312 25.92 -12.46 3.73
CA PHE A 312 25.54 -13.37 2.66
C PHE A 312 24.35 -12.82 1.88
N ASP A 313 24.60 -12.25 0.69
CA ASP A 313 23.54 -11.72 -0.16
C ASP A 313 23.02 -12.80 -1.13
N GLY A 314 21.69 -12.95 -1.23
CA GLY A 314 21.00 -13.74 -2.27
C GLY A 314 20.87 -15.25 -2.00
N LEU A 315 20.42 -15.69 -0.82
CA LEU A 315 20.22 -17.13 -0.53
C LEU A 315 19.25 -17.82 -1.50
N ASP A 316 18.28 -17.09 -2.07
CA ASP A 316 17.39 -17.58 -3.13
C ASP A 316 18.12 -17.96 -4.43
N GLU A 317 19.33 -17.46 -4.65
CA GLU A 317 20.15 -17.72 -5.83
C GLU A 317 21.17 -18.86 -5.60
N CYS A 318 21.24 -19.41 -4.38
CA CYS A 318 22.20 -20.44 -4.00
C CYS A 318 21.89 -21.79 -4.66
N ARG A 319 22.77 -22.29 -5.53
CA ARG A 319 22.71 -23.63 -6.15
C ARG A 319 23.47 -24.71 -5.36
N LEU A 320 24.01 -24.39 -4.18
CA LEU A 320 24.62 -25.37 -3.27
C LEU A 320 23.53 -26.16 -2.51
N PRO A 321 23.74 -27.46 -2.20
CA PRO A 321 22.71 -28.29 -1.57
C PRO A 321 22.40 -27.85 -0.13
N LEU A 322 23.40 -27.36 0.62
CA LEU A 322 23.29 -26.90 2.01
C LEU A 322 22.64 -27.94 2.93
N ASP A 323 23.12 -29.19 2.91
CA ASP A 323 22.54 -30.27 3.70
C ASP A 323 22.90 -30.17 5.19
N PHE A 324 22.05 -29.49 5.96
CA PHE A 324 22.21 -29.33 7.41
C PHE A 324 22.14 -30.65 8.19
N ASN A 325 21.62 -31.75 7.62
CA ASN A 325 21.45 -33.03 8.30
C ASN A 325 22.64 -33.97 8.06
N ASN A 326 23.08 -34.10 6.81
CA ASN A 326 24.11 -35.05 6.41
C ASN A 326 25.54 -34.47 6.36
N ASN A 327 25.71 -33.14 6.30
CA ASN A 327 27.06 -32.55 6.27
C ASN A 327 27.81 -32.72 7.60
N GLU A 328 29.02 -33.28 7.50
CA GLU A 328 29.90 -33.60 8.62
C GLU A 328 30.23 -32.36 9.49
N PRO A 329 30.32 -32.51 10.83
CA PRO A 329 30.60 -31.40 11.73
C PRO A 329 32.08 -31.00 11.66
N CYS A 330 32.39 -29.95 10.90
CA CYS A 330 33.72 -29.35 10.86
C CYS A 330 33.83 -28.21 11.88
N SER A 331 34.83 -28.29 12.77
CA SER A 331 35.20 -27.23 13.72
C SER A 331 36.59 -26.64 13.46
N CYS A 332 37.30 -27.10 12.42
CA CYS A 332 38.66 -26.69 12.11
C CYS A 332 38.69 -25.68 10.95
N VAL A 333 39.05 -24.44 11.24
CA VAL A 333 39.14 -23.34 10.24
C VAL A 333 40.13 -23.67 9.10
N SER A 334 41.11 -24.55 9.36
CA SER A 334 42.18 -24.97 8.44
C SER A 334 41.93 -26.31 7.74
N GLU A 335 40.73 -26.90 7.85
CA GLU A 335 40.39 -28.14 7.15
C GLU A 335 39.82 -27.87 5.75
N GLN A 336 40.28 -28.62 4.74
CA GLN A 336 39.79 -28.47 3.37
C GLN A 336 38.51 -29.28 3.14
N VAL A 337 37.36 -28.60 3.11
CA VAL A 337 36.02 -29.18 2.90
C VAL A 337 35.29 -28.47 1.73
N PRO A 338 34.24 -29.07 1.17
CA PRO A 338 33.40 -28.41 0.16
C PRO A 338 32.71 -27.15 0.71
N VAL A 339 32.34 -26.22 -0.17
CA VAL A 339 31.80 -24.91 0.21
C VAL A 339 30.47 -25.01 0.98
N ASP A 340 29.60 -25.95 0.64
CA ASP A 340 28.34 -26.17 1.35
C ASP A 340 28.55 -26.74 2.78
N VAL A 341 29.57 -27.58 2.98
CA VAL A 341 30.00 -28.07 4.31
C VAL A 341 30.57 -26.92 5.15
N LEU A 342 31.35 -25.99 4.56
CA LEU A 342 31.79 -24.77 5.25
C LEU A 342 30.59 -23.93 5.69
N LEU A 343 29.65 -23.65 4.78
CA LEU A 343 28.51 -22.77 5.04
C LEU A 343 27.55 -23.37 6.08
N THR A 344 27.20 -24.66 5.97
CA THR A 344 26.34 -25.32 6.95
C THR A 344 26.97 -25.36 8.35
N ASN A 345 28.28 -25.59 8.47
CA ASN A 345 28.98 -25.51 9.76
C ASN A 345 29.13 -24.08 10.31
N LEU A 346 29.31 -23.09 9.44
CA LEU A 346 29.33 -21.67 9.80
C LEU A 346 27.97 -21.20 10.31
N PHE A 347 26.87 -21.58 9.66
CA PHE A 347 25.51 -21.24 10.09
C PHE A 347 25.12 -21.97 11.39
N LYS A 348 25.50 -23.25 11.56
CA LYS A 348 25.37 -24.00 12.83
C LYS A 348 26.18 -23.42 14.01
N GLY A 349 27.20 -22.60 13.74
CA GLY A 349 28.09 -22.03 14.76
C GLY A 349 29.33 -22.87 15.11
N ASN A 350 29.53 -24.01 14.43
CA ASN A 350 30.71 -24.86 14.60
C ASN A 350 32.01 -24.17 14.13
N LEU A 351 31.88 -23.27 13.15
CA LEU A 351 32.95 -22.39 12.67
C LEU A 351 32.63 -20.93 13.02
N LEU A 352 33.63 -20.19 13.51
CA LEU A 352 33.53 -18.78 13.93
C LEU A 352 32.27 -18.48 14.77
N PRO A 353 32.14 -19.05 15.99
CA PRO A 353 30.96 -18.86 16.83
C PRO A 353 30.71 -17.38 17.18
N SER A 354 31.78 -16.60 17.42
CA SER A 354 31.71 -15.18 17.78
C SER A 354 31.45 -14.22 16.59
N ALA A 355 31.37 -14.72 15.36
CA ALA A 355 31.10 -13.89 14.18
C ALA A 355 29.60 -13.64 14.02
N HIS A 356 29.23 -12.40 13.75
CA HIS A 356 27.88 -12.03 13.35
C HIS A 356 27.65 -12.39 11.87
N ILE A 357 26.47 -12.90 11.56
CA ILE A 357 26.07 -13.34 10.22
C ILE A 357 24.79 -12.62 9.83
N TRP A 358 24.79 -11.95 8.68
CA TRP A 358 23.60 -11.38 8.05
C TRP A 358 23.33 -12.12 6.74
N ILE A 359 22.11 -12.58 6.52
CA ILE A 359 21.73 -13.36 5.34
C ILE A 359 20.51 -12.71 4.69
N THR A 360 20.58 -12.37 3.40
CA THR A 360 19.43 -11.84 2.65
C THR A 360 18.77 -12.94 1.80
N THR A 361 17.44 -12.94 1.71
CA THR A 361 16.70 -13.98 0.97
C THR A 361 15.28 -13.55 0.54
N ARG A 362 14.69 -14.27 -0.42
CA ARG A 362 13.22 -14.31 -0.62
C ARG A 362 12.56 -15.28 0.38
N PRO A 363 11.33 -15.02 0.86
CA PRO A 363 10.64 -15.89 1.82
C PRO A 363 10.62 -17.39 1.43
N ALA A 364 10.32 -17.72 0.18
CA ALA A 364 10.28 -19.11 -0.30
C ALA A 364 11.62 -19.89 -0.20
N ALA A 365 12.75 -19.17 -0.09
CA ALA A 365 14.09 -19.73 0.10
C ALA A 365 14.59 -19.67 1.56
N ALA A 366 13.95 -18.89 2.43
CA ALA A 366 14.30 -18.78 3.86
C ALA A 366 14.31 -20.15 4.56
N ARG A 367 13.34 -21.01 4.23
CA ARG A 367 13.18 -22.38 4.73
C ARG A 367 14.37 -23.32 4.48
N ARG A 368 15.36 -22.93 3.66
CA ARG A 368 16.60 -23.68 3.43
C ARG A 368 17.58 -23.60 4.60
N ILE A 369 17.43 -22.60 5.48
CA ILE A 369 18.17 -22.51 6.73
C ILE A 369 17.20 -22.92 7.85
N PRO A 370 17.50 -23.94 8.66
CA PRO A 370 16.62 -24.37 9.74
C PRO A 370 16.58 -23.30 10.84
N VAL A 371 15.40 -23.12 11.44
CA VAL A 371 15.09 -22.03 12.38
C VAL A 371 16.05 -21.98 13.58
N ASN A 372 16.57 -23.13 14.01
CA ASN A 372 17.55 -23.23 15.10
C ASN A 372 18.93 -22.58 14.80
N CYS A 373 19.20 -22.21 13.54
CA CYS A 373 20.43 -21.50 13.14
C CYS A 373 20.22 -19.98 13.02
N VAL A 374 19.03 -19.45 13.35
CA VAL A 374 18.64 -18.04 13.18
C VAL A 374 18.21 -17.45 14.53
N ASP A 375 18.85 -16.36 14.97
CA ASP A 375 18.49 -15.66 16.21
C ASP A 375 17.35 -14.66 16.03
N ARG A 376 17.32 -14.00 14.86
CA ARG A 376 16.37 -12.95 14.49
C ARG A 376 15.98 -13.09 13.03
N VAL A 377 14.68 -13.01 12.75
CA VAL A 377 14.15 -12.79 11.40
C VAL A 377 13.77 -11.31 11.27
N THR A 378 14.09 -10.69 10.14
CA THR A 378 13.66 -9.33 9.81
C THR A 378 13.02 -9.31 8.43
N GLU A 379 11.94 -8.56 8.25
CA GLU A 379 11.25 -8.44 6.96
C GLU A 379 11.40 -7.00 6.43
N ILE A 380 11.99 -6.84 5.24
CA ILE A 380 11.97 -5.56 4.50
C ILE A 380 10.63 -5.46 3.78
N ARG A 381 9.77 -4.53 4.22
CA ARG A 381 8.42 -4.35 3.66
C ARG A 381 8.46 -3.66 2.30
N GLY A 382 9.14 -2.51 2.20
CA GLY A 382 9.19 -1.67 1.00
C GLY A 382 9.16 -0.17 1.34
N PHE A 383 8.66 0.65 0.42
CA PHE A 383 8.37 2.07 0.62
C PHE A 383 6.93 2.29 1.08
N ASN A 384 6.74 2.91 2.25
CA ASN A 384 5.44 3.51 2.62
C ASN A 384 5.09 4.70 1.71
N ASP A 385 3.86 5.20 1.77
CA ASP A 385 3.39 6.23 0.84
C ASP A 385 4.21 7.55 0.89
N PRO A 386 4.62 8.07 2.07
CA PRO A 386 5.61 9.15 2.15
C PRO A 386 6.96 8.83 1.50
N GLN A 387 7.50 7.62 1.69
CA GLN A 387 8.77 7.18 1.09
C GLN A 387 8.69 7.05 -0.44
N LYS A 388 7.52 6.73 -1.00
CA LYS A 388 7.30 6.77 -2.46
C LYS A 388 7.49 8.18 -3.01
N GLU A 389 6.84 9.17 -2.40
CA GLU A 389 7.01 10.58 -2.79
C GLU A 389 8.44 11.07 -2.59
N GLU A 390 9.07 10.75 -1.46
CA GLU A 390 10.46 11.09 -1.17
C GLU A 390 11.41 10.54 -2.25
N TYR A 391 11.23 9.27 -2.64
CA TYR A 391 12.00 8.64 -3.71
C TYR A 391 11.81 9.37 -5.06
N PHE A 392 10.57 9.64 -5.48
CA PHE A 392 10.32 10.35 -6.74
C PHE A 392 10.90 11.78 -6.75
N ARG A 393 10.77 12.52 -5.64
CA ARG A 393 11.32 13.89 -5.48
C ARG A 393 12.85 13.94 -5.45
N LYS A 394 13.52 12.89 -4.93
CA LYS A 394 14.99 12.74 -4.97
C LYS A 394 15.49 12.31 -6.35
N LYS A 395 14.76 11.41 -7.02
CA LYS A 395 15.16 10.80 -8.29
C LYS A 395 14.99 11.76 -9.47
N ILE A 396 13.87 12.47 -9.54
CA ILE A 396 13.55 13.42 -10.60
C ILE A 396 13.99 14.82 -10.14
N SER A 397 14.91 15.45 -10.87
CA SER A 397 15.51 16.73 -10.42
C SER A 397 14.56 17.93 -10.59
N ASP A 398 13.68 17.93 -11.59
CA ASP A 398 12.60 18.92 -11.72
C ASP A 398 11.40 18.53 -10.82
N GLN A 399 11.10 19.38 -9.84
CA GLN A 399 10.02 19.16 -8.89
C GLN A 399 8.61 19.26 -9.51
N ASN A 400 8.43 19.99 -10.62
CA ASN A 400 7.17 20.01 -11.36
C ASN A 400 6.93 18.66 -12.05
N MET A 401 7.96 18.10 -12.69
CA MET A 401 7.91 16.77 -13.30
C MET A 401 7.76 15.67 -12.25
N ALA A 402 8.47 15.77 -11.11
CA ALA A 402 8.28 14.87 -9.98
C ALA A 402 6.82 14.88 -9.48
N SER A 403 6.22 16.07 -9.31
CA SER A 403 4.83 16.22 -8.88
C SER A 403 3.83 15.65 -9.89
N ARG A 404 4.07 15.80 -11.20
CA ARG A 404 3.25 15.17 -12.25
C ARG A 404 3.36 13.64 -12.26
N VAL A 405 4.56 13.09 -12.05
CA VAL A 405 4.77 11.64 -11.94
C VAL A 405 4.08 11.08 -10.69
N ILE A 406 4.26 11.74 -9.53
CA ILE A 406 3.59 11.37 -8.27
C ILE A 406 2.06 11.36 -8.45
N SER A 407 1.49 12.42 -9.03
CA SER A 407 0.04 12.52 -9.29
C SER A 407 -0.48 11.44 -10.25
N HIS A 408 0.27 11.07 -11.30
CA HIS A 408 -0.12 9.96 -12.18
C HIS A 408 -0.08 8.60 -11.48
N VAL A 409 0.97 8.35 -10.69
CA VAL A 409 1.11 7.12 -9.90
C VAL A 409 -0.01 7.02 -8.87
N GLN A 410 -0.30 8.08 -8.11
CA GLN A 410 -1.39 8.13 -7.13
C GLN A 410 -2.77 7.94 -7.78
N SER A 411 -3.05 8.58 -8.92
CA SER A 411 -4.32 8.41 -9.67
C SER A 411 -4.45 7.06 -10.39
N THR A 412 -3.43 6.19 -10.31
CA THR A 412 -3.44 4.84 -10.87
C THR A 412 -3.04 3.84 -9.79
N ARG A 413 -4.01 3.48 -8.95
CA ARG A 413 -3.84 2.69 -7.73
C ARG A 413 -3.04 1.38 -7.91
N SER A 414 -3.14 0.71 -9.06
CA SER A 414 -2.28 -0.43 -9.42
C SER A 414 -0.78 -0.06 -9.43
N LEU A 415 -0.40 1.01 -10.13
CA LEU A 415 0.97 1.55 -10.13
C LEU A 415 1.38 2.01 -8.72
N HIS A 416 0.50 2.69 -7.98
CA HIS A 416 0.77 3.12 -6.60
C HIS A 416 1.09 1.96 -5.65
N ILE A 417 0.37 0.84 -5.77
CA ILE A 417 0.61 -0.38 -4.99
C ILE A 417 1.95 -1.00 -5.39
N MET A 418 2.22 -1.15 -6.69
CA MET A 418 3.48 -1.74 -7.18
C MET A 418 4.71 -0.87 -6.81
N CYS A 419 4.58 0.46 -6.79
CA CYS A 419 5.60 1.38 -6.31
C CYS A 419 5.95 1.24 -4.80
N HIS A 420 5.28 0.35 -4.06
CA HIS A 420 5.78 -0.14 -2.77
C HIS A 420 7.16 -0.82 -2.91
N ILE A 421 7.45 -1.44 -4.07
CA ILE A 421 8.77 -1.96 -4.39
C ILE A 421 9.63 -0.87 -5.05
N PRO A 422 10.84 -0.57 -4.52
CA PRO A 422 11.77 0.39 -5.12
C PRO A 422 12.09 0.13 -6.60
N VAL A 423 12.17 -1.13 -7.06
CA VAL A 423 12.42 -1.42 -8.48
C VAL A 423 11.28 -0.96 -9.39
N PHE A 424 10.02 -1.12 -8.95
CA PHE A 424 8.86 -0.62 -9.70
C PHE A 424 8.79 0.91 -9.66
N SER A 425 9.18 1.56 -8.55
CA SER A 425 9.33 3.02 -8.50
C SER A 425 10.47 3.52 -9.40
N TRP A 426 11.58 2.79 -9.53
CA TRP A 426 12.67 3.12 -10.46
C TRP A 426 12.24 3.01 -11.92
N ILE A 427 11.59 1.90 -12.31
CA ILE A 427 11.01 1.75 -13.66
C ILE A 427 9.98 2.85 -13.91
N SER A 428 9.09 3.12 -12.95
CA SER A 428 8.03 4.12 -13.09
C SER A 428 8.58 5.54 -13.23
N ALA A 429 9.58 5.93 -12.43
CA ALA A 429 10.24 7.22 -12.59
C ALA A 429 10.87 7.34 -13.99
N THR A 430 11.63 6.33 -14.41
CA THR A 430 12.37 6.33 -15.69
C THR A 430 11.45 6.40 -16.91
N VAL A 431 10.36 5.61 -16.90
CA VAL A 431 9.37 5.56 -17.98
C VAL A 431 8.52 6.82 -18.02
N LEU A 432 7.92 7.22 -16.88
CA LEU A 432 6.98 8.35 -16.84
C LEU A 432 7.68 9.69 -17.04
N GLN A 433 8.92 9.87 -16.52
CA GLN A 433 9.70 11.08 -16.77
C GLN A 433 9.92 11.27 -18.28
N LYS A 434 10.45 10.27 -18.99
CA LYS A 434 10.71 10.39 -20.43
C LYS A 434 9.43 10.60 -21.24
N ILE A 435 8.34 9.90 -20.91
CA ILE A 435 7.04 10.09 -21.57
C ILE A 435 6.54 11.53 -21.42
N LEU A 436 6.81 12.19 -20.30
CA LEU A 436 6.44 13.60 -20.07
C LEU A 436 7.41 14.60 -20.72
N GLU A 437 8.69 14.23 -20.90
CA GLU A 437 9.70 15.02 -21.61
C GLU A 437 9.46 15.03 -23.13
N GLU A 438 9.22 13.87 -23.74
CA GLU A 438 8.97 13.74 -25.19
C GLU A 438 7.62 14.35 -25.62
N LYS A 439 6.61 14.35 -24.74
CA LYS A 439 5.26 14.87 -25.02
C LYS A 439 5.06 16.35 -24.66
N SER A 440 6.13 17.13 -24.48
CA SER A 440 6.04 18.56 -24.11
C SER A 440 5.46 19.46 -25.22
N HIS A 441 5.35 18.97 -26.46
CA HIS A 441 4.93 19.75 -27.63
C HIS A 441 3.62 19.34 -28.32
N GLU A 442 3.05 18.16 -28.04
CA GLU A 442 1.79 17.70 -28.69
C GLU A 442 0.80 17.05 -27.72
N SER A 443 -0.49 17.09 -28.08
CA SER A 443 -1.59 16.86 -27.15
C SER A 443 -1.97 15.39 -26.92
N ARG A 444 -2.17 15.05 -25.64
CA ARG A 444 -3.14 14.03 -25.17
C ARG A 444 -2.90 12.56 -25.54
N ALA A 445 -1.68 12.16 -25.90
CA ALA A 445 -1.33 10.74 -25.99
C ALA A 445 -1.34 10.08 -24.59
N GLU A 446 -2.11 9.00 -24.43
CA GLU A 446 -2.39 8.29 -23.17
C GLU A 446 -1.14 8.00 -22.32
N MET A 447 -1.29 8.03 -21.00
CA MET A 447 -0.25 7.62 -20.05
C MET A 447 -0.49 6.17 -19.60
N PRO A 448 0.56 5.33 -19.50
CA PRO A 448 0.42 3.92 -19.14
C PRO A 448 -0.27 3.75 -17.78
N ASN A 449 -1.30 2.89 -17.76
CA ASN A 449 -2.19 2.65 -16.62
C ASN A 449 -2.21 1.18 -16.13
N THR A 450 -1.71 0.24 -16.94
CA THR A 450 -1.52 -1.18 -16.61
C THR A 450 -0.03 -1.49 -16.38
N LEU A 451 0.30 -2.63 -15.76
CA LEU A 451 1.71 -3.01 -15.60
C LEU A 451 2.36 -3.33 -16.96
N THR A 452 1.61 -3.96 -17.86
CA THR A 452 2.11 -4.36 -19.17
C THR A 452 2.51 -3.14 -20.00
N LYS A 453 1.68 -2.08 -20.04
CA LYS A 453 2.01 -0.83 -20.76
C LYS A 453 3.29 -0.19 -20.22
N MET A 454 3.52 -0.25 -18.91
CA MET A 454 4.77 0.23 -18.29
C MET A 454 6.00 -0.56 -18.77
N TYR A 455 5.88 -1.89 -18.91
CA TYR A 455 6.96 -2.76 -19.34
C TYR A 455 7.22 -2.70 -20.86
N THR A 456 6.17 -2.55 -21.66
CA THR A 456 6.27 -2.25 -23.10
C THR A 456 6.97 -0.91 -23.33
N HIS A 457 6.54 0.16 -22.64
CA HIS A 457 7.25 1.45 -22.71
C HIS A 457 8.70 1.36 -22.21
N PHE A 458 8.99 0.55 -21.18
CA PHE A 458 10.36 0.32 -20.70
C PHE A 458 11.22 -0.39 -21.76
N LEU A 459 10.69 -1.38 -22.47
CA LEU A 459 11.38 -2.06 -23.57
C LEU A 459 11.62 -1.12 -24.76
N VAL A 460 10.63 -0.31 -25.14
CA VAL A 460 10.76 0.75 -26.16
C VAL A 460 11.85 1.75 -25.76
N HIS A 461 11.82 2.23 -24.51
CA HIS A 461 12.81 3.19 -23.96
C HIS A 461 14.25 2.66 -24.10
N ASN A 462 14.52 1.45 -23.60
CA ASN A 462 15.84 0.83 -23.65
C ASN A 462 16.29 0.56 -25.09
N SER A 463 15.35 0.18 -25.98
CA SER A 463 15.63 -0.02 -27.41
C SER A 463 16.04 1.27 -28.12
N LEU A 464 15.42 2.41 -27.77
CA LEU A 464 15.67 3.71 -28.41
C LEU A 464 16.98 4.39 -27.95
N ILE A 465 17.41 4.20 -26.70
CA ILE A 465 18.67 4.78 -26.19
C ILE A 465 19.87 4.32 -27.03
N LYS A 466 19.86 3.05 -27.47
CA LYS A 466 20.91 2.50 -28.34
C LYS A 466 21.00 3.24 -29.69
N CYS A 467 19.88 3.69 -30.25
CA CYS A 467 19.86 4.40 -31.53
C CYS A 467 20.52 5.78 -31.46
N GLN A 468 20.44 6.48 -30.33
CA GLN A 468 20.98 7.85 -30.20
C GLN A 468 22.45 7.90 -29.78
N LYS A 469 22.90 7.02 -28.87
CA LYS A 469 24.26 7.10 -28.30
C LYS A 469 25.40 6.67 -29.27
N TYR A 470 25.08 6.01 -30.39
CA TYR A 470 26.08 5.59 -31.38
C TYR A 470 26.24 6.54 -32.58
N SER A 471 25.25 7.40 -32.90
CA SER A 471 25.31 8.32 -34.05
C SER A 471 26.33 9.46 -33.95
N LEU A 472 27.06 9.56 -32.82
CA LEU A 472 28.06 10.60 -32.55
C LEU A 472 29.52 10.11 -32.70
N ARG A 473 29.73 8.85 -33.14
CA ARG A 473 31.06 8.30 -33.44
C ARG A 473 31.03 7.33 -34.63
N GLU A 474 31.04 7.89 -35.84
CA GLU A 474 32.08 7.66 -36.86
C GLU A 474 31.66 8.30 -38.19
N GLU A 475 32.57 9.04 -38.83
CA GLU A 475 32.41 9.40 -40.24
C GLU A 475 32.86 8.23 -41.12
N VAL A 476 32.24 8.09 -42.30
CA VAL A 476 32.54 7.09 -43.34
C VAL A 476 32.16 5.63 -43.00
N CYS A 477 30.92 5.24 -43.35
CA CYS A 477 30.71 4.38 -44.53
C CYS A 477 29.21 4.26 -44.92
N GLU A 478 28.88 4.47 -46.19
CA GLU A 478 27.52 4.30 -46.73
C GLU A 478 27.22 2.84 -47.10
N THR A 479 26.95 1.95 -46.12
CA THR A 479 26.07 0.76 -46.28
C THR A 479 25.94 -0.04 -44.97
N GLN A 480 25.02 0.35 -44.07
CA GLN A 480 24.47 -0.56 -43.07
C GLN A 480 23.16 -0.04 -42.45
N SER A 481 22.22 -0.95 -42.20
CA SER A 481 20.93 -0.65 -41.58
C SER A 481 21.03 -0.57 -40.05
N GLN A 482 21.08 0.66 -39.54
CA GLN A 482 20.72 1.10 -38.17
C GLN A 482 20.44 -0.02 -37.15
N VAL A 483 21.42 -0.34 -36.29
CA VAL A 483 21.31 -1.43 -35.31
C VAL A 483 20.47 -1.04 -34.09
N LYS A 484 19.16 -1.33 -34.15
CA LYS A 484 18.22 -1.27 -33.01
C LYS A 484 18.55 -2.37 -31.95
N MET A 485 17.63 -2.60 -31.01
CA MET A 485 17.38 -4.00 -30.61
C MET A 485 16.70 -4.69 -31.80
N ASN A 486 17.36 -5.65 -32.41
CA ASN A 486 16.75 -6.47 -33.46
C ASN A 486 15.72 -7.41 -32.82
N GLU A 487 14.56 -7.58 -33.48
CA GLU A 487 13.48 -8.48 -33.07
C GLU A 487 14.00 -9.87 -32.66
N GLU A 488 14.88 -10.45 -33.49
CA GLU A 488 15.59 -11.72 -33.23
C GLU A 488 16.17 -11.83 -31.82
N MET A 489 16.80 -10.78 -31.28
CA MET A 489 17.48 -10.85 -29.99
C MET A 489 16.56 -10.65 -28.80
N ILE A 490 15.44 -9.94 -28.98
CA ILE A 490 14.36 -9.91 -27.98
C ILE A 490 13.76 -11.30 -27.85
N LEU A 491 13.59 -12.01 -28.97
CA LEU A 491 13.12 -13.40 -28.98
C LEU A 491 14.15 -14.38 -28.40
N LYS A 492 15.44 -14.25 -28.72
CA LYS A 492 16.50 -15.08 -28.09
C LYS A 492 16.57 -14.88 -26.57
N LEU A 493 16.46 -13.64 -26.08
CA LEU A 493 16.37 -13.35 -24.64
C LEU A 493 15.07 -13.86 -24.01
N GLY A 494 13.94 -13.72 -24.69
CA GLY A 494 12.65 -14.20 -24.20
C GLY A 494 12.55 -15.73 -24.15
N LYS A 495 13.19 -16.44 -25.09
CA LYS A 495 13.37 -17.90 -25.03
C LYS A 495 14.19 -18.33 -23.82
N LEU A 496 15.36 -17.70 -23.62
CA LEU A 496 16.19 -17.90 -22.43
C LEU A 496 15.36 -17.63 -21.15
N ALA A 497 14.62 -16.52 -21.11
CA ALA A 497 13.79 -16.13 -19.99
C ALA A 497 12.72 -17.18 -19.65
N PHE A 498 11.94 -17.62 -20.65
CA PHE A 498 10.85 -18.59 -20.49
C PHE A 498 11.35 -19.96 -20.04
N GLU A 499 12.31 -20.54 -20.74
CA GLU A 499 12.84 -21.86 -20.39
C GLU A 499 13.48 -21.89 -19.00
N GLN A 500 14.17 -20.82 -18.62
CA GLN A 500 14.85 -20.75 -17.32
C GLN A 500 13.89 -20.35 -16.19
N LEU A 501 12.82 -19.59 -16.47
CA LEU A 501 11.73 -19.33 -15.53
C LEU A 501 11.05 -20.64 -15.10
N LEU A 502 10.73 -21.53 -16.07
CA LEU A 502 10.20 -22.87 -15.79
C LEU A 502 11.18 -23.76 -14.99
N LYS A 503 12.49 -23.55 -15.15
CA LYS A 503 13.55 -24.24 -14.38
C LYS A 503 13.83 -23.57 -13.01
N GLY A 504 13.20 -22.44 -12.68
CA GLY A 504 13.46 -21.66 -11.46
C GLY A 504 14.81 -20.91 -11.45
N ASN A 505 15.43 -20.72 -12.61
CA ASN A 505 16.76 -20.11 -12.75
C ASN A 505 16.68 -18.60 -13.04
N ILE A 506 17.37 -17.82 -12.20
CA ILE A 506 17.47 -16.34 -12.26
C ILE A 506 18.83 -15.86 -12.83
N ILE A 507 19.85 -16.73 -12.76
CA ILE A 507 21.24 -16.46 -13.17
C ILE A 507 21.61 -17.42 -14.29
N PHE A 508 22.33 -16.91 -15.29
CA PHE A 508 22.74 -17.64 -16.49
C PHE A 508 24.26 -17.55 -16.64
N TYR A 509 24.92 -18.69 -16.83
CA TYR A 509 26.36 -18.75 -17.04
C TYR A 509 26.73 -18.64 -18.53
N GLU A 510 27.96 -18.18 -18.83
CA GLU A 510 28.47 -18.00 -20.20
C GLU A 510 28.26 -19.23 -21.10
N ASN A 511 28.40 -20.45 -20.54
CA ASN A 511 28.07 -21.71 -21.20
C ASN A 511 26.56 -21.84 -21.52
N GLU A 512 25.70 -21.68 -20.51
CA GLU A 512 24.24 -21.81 -20.63
C GLU A 512 23.67 -20.81 -21.66
N ILE A 513 24.26 -19.62 -21.76
CA ILE A 513 23.87 -18.57 -22.72
C ILE A 513 24.28 -18.92 -24.16
N SER A 514 25.43 -19.59 -24.34
CA SER A 514 25.92 -19.97 -25.67
C SER A 514 25.02 -21.00 -26.37
N GLU A 515 24.23 -21.76 -25.61
CA GLU A 515 23.22 -22.71 -26.13
C GLU A 515 22.04 -21.99 -26.83
N TYR A 516 21.83 -20.69 -26.57
CA TYR A 516 20.75 -19.87 -27.16
C TYR A 516 21.24 -18.97 -28.32
N GLU A 517 22.45 -19.21 -28.85
CA GLU A 517 23.09 -18.39 -29.89
C GLU A 517 23.20 -16.89 -29.55
N ILE A 518 23.25 -16.55 -28.26
CA ILE A 518 23.42 -15.18 -27.78
C ILE A 518 24.91 -14.85 -27.80
N ASN A 519 25.33 -13.96 -28.72
CA ASN A 519 26.72 -13.53 -28.80
C ASN A 519 27.09 -12.63 -27.60
N VAL A 520 27.69 -13.24 -26.60
CA VAL A 520 28.24 -12.54 -25.42
C VAL A 520 29.19 -11.40 -25.81
N SER A 521 29.97 -11.54 -26.88
CA SER A 521 31.05 -10.57 -27.21
C SER A 521 30.54 -9.19 -27.61
N ASP A 522 29.28 -9.06 -28.05
CA ASP A 522 28.65 -7.76 -28.34
C ASP A 522 28.57 -6.86 -27.08
N THR A 523 28.70 -7.45 -25.87
CA THR A 523 28.96 -6.94 -24.49
C THR A 523 28.36 -5.61 -23.97
N ALA A 524 28.00 -4.62 -24.78
CA ALA A 524 27.18 -3.46 -24.39
C ALA A 524 25.68 -3.81 -24.32
N VAL A 525 25.37 -5.08 -24.11
CA VAL A 525 24.11 -5.75 -24.48
C VAL A 525 23.05 -5.51 -23.39
N TYR A 526 22.34 -4.39 -23.56
CA TYR A 526 21.08 -4.01 -22.87
C TYR A 526 21.20 -3.59 -21.40
N SER A 527 22.09 -2.62 -21.16
CA SER A 527 22.13 -1.80 -19.94
C SER A 527 20.72 -1.35 -19.52
N GLY A 528 20.20 -1.87 -18.41
CA GLY A 528 18.86 -1.60 -17.87
C GLY A 528 17.90 -2.80 -17.91
N VAL A 529 18.16 -3.82 -18.73
CA VAL A 529 17.28 -5.00 -18.92
C VAL A 529 18.00 -6.30 -18.56
N PHE A 530 19.13 -6.56 -19.20
CA PHE A 530 19.94 -7.77 -19.03
C PHE A 530 21.39 -7.34 -18.77
N THR A 531 22.00 -7.86 -17.71
CA THR A 531 23.29 -7.35 -17.21
C THR A 531 24.31 -8.45 -17.08
N GLU A 532 25.49 -8.27 -17.69
CA GLU A 532 26.70 -9.01 -17.30
C GLU A 532 27.03 -8.62 -15.85
N ILE A 533 27.22 -9.62 -14.99
CA ILE A 533 27.77 -9.46 -13.64
C ILE A 533 29.30 -9.32 -13.82
N SER A 534 29.72 -8.20 -14.39
CA SER A 534 31.00 -8.10 -15.12
C SER A 534 32.21 -7.82 -14.23
N LYS A 535 33.02 -8.88 -14.00
CA LYS A 535 34.47 -8.87 -13.73
C LYS A 535 35.01 -8.01 -12.57
N ASN A 536 35.55 -8.73 -11.59
CA ASN A 536 36.66 -8.37 -10.69
C ASN A 536 36.40 -7.39 -9.53
N ASP A 537 35.87 -7.92 -8.44
CA ASP A 537 35.95 -7.32 -7.09
C ASP A 537 37.02 -7.97 -6.17
N PHE A 538 37.36 -9.23 -6.45
CA PHE A 538 38.16 -10.11 -5.58
C PHE A 538 39.32 -10.81 -6.31
N GLY A 539 39.66 -10.36 -7.52
CA GLY A 539 40.87 -10.76 -8.23
C GLY A 539 40.89 -12.17 -8.85
N ILE A 540 39.80 -12.94 -8.81
CA ILE A 540 39.73 -14.29 -9.40
C ILE A 540 39.01 -14.27 -10.75
N HIS A 541 39.68 -14.82 -11.76
CA HIS A 541 39.10 -15.13 -13.07
C HIS A 541 38.14 -16.33 -12.99
N LEU A 542 36.91 -16.10 -12.51
CA LEU A 542 35.81 -17.06 -12.60
C LEU A 542 34.96 -16.81 -13.86
N LYS A 543 34.16 -17.83 -14.24
CA LYS A 543 33.29 -17.83 -15.44
C LYS A 543 32.32 -16.64 -15.39
N ARG A 544 32.01 -16.00 -16.53
CA ARG A 544 31.03 -14.91 -16.53
C ARG A 544 29.63 -15.42 -16.22
N SER A 545 28.85 -14.56 -15.58
CA SER A 545 27.44 -14.80 -15.28
C SER A 545 26.62 -13.54 -15.56
N TYR A 546 25.33 -13.76 -15.84
CA TYR A 546 24.40 -12.75 -16.31
C TYR A 546 23.05 -12.97 -15.62
N CYS A 547 22.27 -11.91 -15.52
CA CYS A 547 20.89 -11.97 -15.05
C CYS A 547 20.04 -10.88 -15.71
N PHE A 548 18.72 -11.02 -15.63
CA PHE A 548 17.83 -9.87 -15.80
C PHE A 548 17.94 -8.96 -14.57
N VAL A 549 17.75 -7.65 -14.75
CA VAL A 549 17.82 -6.66 -13.65
C VAL A 549 16.75 -6.95 -12.58
N HIS A 550 15.64 -7.61 -12.94
CA HIS A 550 14.61 -8.06 -12.01
C HIS A 550 13.87 -9.31 -12.52
N LEU A 551 13.29 -10.12 -11.62
CA LEU A 551 12.51 -11.31 -12.01
C LEU A 551 11.33 -10.94 -12.91
N SER A 552 10.59 -9.87 -12.59
CA SER A 552 9.47 -9.43 -13.43
C SER A 552 9.89 -8.98 -14.85
N ILE A 553 11.17 -8.64 -15.07
CA ILE A 553 11.70 -8.40 -16.42
C ILE A 553 11.90 -9.73 -17.17
N GLN A 554 12.36 -10.78 -16.47
CA GLN A 554 12.41 -12.14 -17.02
C GLN A 554 11.00 -12.67 -17.32
N GLU A 555 10.03 -12.49 -16.42
CA GLU A 555 8.63 -12.90 -16.64
C GLU A 555 7.99 -12.15 -17.82
N TYR A 556 8.23 -10.85 -17.97
CA TYR A 556 7.77 -10.07 -19.12
C TYR A 556 8.41 -10.56 -20.44
N PHE A 557 9.72 -10.77 -20.47
CA PHE A 557 10.42 -11.29 -21.66
C PHE A 557 9.94 -12.71 -22.03
N ALA A 558 9.63 -13.55 -21.04
CA ALA A 558 9.01 -14.85 -21.26
C ALA A 558 7.61 -14.73 -21.86
N ALA A 559 6.76 -13.82 -21.35
CA ALA A 559 5.42 -13.57 -21.89
C ALA A 559 5.46 -13.05 -23.34
N VAL A 560 6.36 -12.10 -23.63
CA VAL A 560 6.59 -11.58 -25.00
C VAL A 560 7.00 -12.70 -25.96
N TYR A 561 7.90 -13.61 -25.55
CA TYR A 561 8.33 -14.72 -26.39
C TYR A 561 7.23 -15.75 -26.64
N VAL A 562 6.45 -16.13 -25.62
CA VAL A 562 5.32 -17.06 -25.78
C VAL A 562 4.24 -16.45 -26.68
N PHE A 563 3.89 -15.18 -26.47
CA PHE A 563 2.91 -14.47 -27.30
C PHE A 563 3.36 -14.34 -28.76
N HIS A 564 4.61 -13.93 -29.00
CA HIS A 564 5.16 -13.81 -30.36
C HIS A 564 5.26 -15.17 -31.06
N THR A 565 5.79 -16.20 -30.39
CA THR A 565 5.92 -17.55 -30.97
C THR A 565 4.56 -18.13 -31.34
N PHE A 566 3.53 -17.89 -30.52
CA PHE A 566 2.17 -18.30 -30.87
C PHE A 566 1.64 -17.51 -32.08
N ILE A 567 1.71 -16.18 -32.05
CA ILE A 567 1.19 -15.30 -33.12
C ILE A 567 1.91 -15.49 -34.47
N CYS A 568 3.19 -15.87 -34.47
CA CYS A 568 4.00 -16.02 -35.67
C CYS A 568 4.22 -17.48 -36.11
N SER A 569 3.79 -18.49 -35.34
CA SER A 569 4.01 -19.91 -35.67
C SER A 569 2.92 -20.88 -35.18
N ASN A 570 1.82 -20.38 -34.60
CA ASN A 570 0.68 -21.13 -34.04
C ASN A 570 1.10 -22.25 -33.05
N LEU A 571 2.25 -22.10 -32.38
CA LEU A 571 2.82 -23.09 -31.48
C LEU A 571 2.52 -22.74 -30.02
N ASN A 572 1.64 -23.52 -29.38
CA ASN A 572 1.34 -23.37 -27.96
C ASN A 572 2.46 -23.94 -27.07
N LEU A 573 3.46 -23.11 -26.75
CA LEU A 573 4.53 -23.45 -25.80
C LEU A 573 4.05 -23.75 -24.37
N LEU A 574 2.77 -23.53 -24.07
CA LEU A 574 2.15 -23.84 -22.78
C LEU A 574 1.48 -25.23 -22.74
N GLU A 575 1.50 -26.02 -23.81
CA GLU A 575 0.97 -27.40 -23.81
C GLU A 575 2.02 -28.46 -24.17
N PRO A 576 1.83 -29.73 -23.76
CA PRO A 576 2.71 -30.83 -24.18
C PRO A 576 2.58 -31.12 -25.67
N GLU A 577 3.69 -31.46 -26.33
CA GLU A 577 3.70 -31.91 -27.72
C GLU A 577 2.85 -33.18 -27.90
N GLY A 578 1.63 -33.02 -28.43
CA GLY A 578 0.70 -34.13 -28.69
C GLY A 578 -0.79 -33.78 -28.76
N SER A 579 -1.21 -32.63 -28.21
CA SER A 579 -2.64 -32.24 -28.15
C SER A 579 -3.09 -31.34 -29.30
N LEU A 580 -3.10 -31.85 -30.54
CA LEU A 580 -3.66 -31.13 -31.70
C LEU A 580 -4.54 -32.04 -32.58
N THR A 581 -5.85 -32.05 -32.31
CA THR A 581 -6.86 -32.42 -33.31
C THR A 581 -7.12 -31.23 -34.22
N VAL A 582 -6.62 -31.29 -35.46
CA VAL A 582 -6.69 -30.16 -36.41
C VAL A 582 -8.12 -29.97 -36.94
N GLN A 583 -8.85 -29.01 -36.36
CA GLN A 583 -10.02 -28.34 -36.98
C GLN A 583 -10.39 -27.04 -36.25
N GLU A 584 -11.08 -26.14 -36.96
CA GLU A 584 -11.67 -24.86 -36.49
C GLU A 584 -10.69 -23.69 -36.18
N ALA A 585 -10.11 -23.13 -37.24
CA ALA A 585 -9.21 -21.97 -37.21
C ALA A 585 -9.92 -20.62 -37.01
N SER A 586 -10.56 -20.40 -35.86
CA SER A 586 -11.10 -19.08 -35.48
C SER A 586 -11.01 -18.70 -33.99
N SER A 587 -10.43 -19.55 -33.12
CA SER A 587 -10.31 -19.31 -31.66
C SER A 587 -8.88 -19.49 -31.10
N GLU A 588 -7.87 -19.55 -31.97
CA GLU A 588 -6.50 -20.00 -31.63
C GLU A 588 -5.87 -19.24 -30.45
N VAL A 589 -5.90 -17.90 -30.48
CA VAL A 589 -5.28 -17.07 -29.41
C VAL A 589 -6.08 -17.13 -28.11
N THR A 590 -7.41 -17.29 -28.17
CA THR A 590 -8.22 -17.54 -26.96
C THR A 590 -7.71 -18.79 -26.25
N GLY A 591 -7.47 -19.88 -26.99
CA GLY A 591 -6.96 -21.14 -26.44
C GLY A 591 -5.62 -21.00 -25.71
N LEU A 592 -4.65 -20.26 -26.27
CA LEU A 592 -3.38 -19.95 -25.59
C LEU A 592 -3.63 -19.28 -24.23
N LEU A 593 -4.50 -18.27 -24.20
CA LEU A 593 -4.76 -17.47 -23.01
C LEU A 593 -5.55 -18.25 -21.95
N GLN A 594 -6.49 -19.10 -22.36
CA GLN A 594 -7.20 -20.04 -21.47
C GLN A 594 -6.23 -21.06 -20.84
N SER A 595 -5.39 -21.72 -21.65
CA SER A 595 -4.37 -22.66 -21.16
C SER A 595 -3.32 -21.99 -20.26
N ALA A 596 -3.02 -20.70 -20.48
CA ALA A 596 -2.19 -19.91 -19.58
C ALA A 596 -2.86 -19.63 -18.22
N VAL A 597 -4.16 -19.29 -18.21
CA VAL A 597 -4.96 -19.13 -16.97
C VAL A 597 -4.93 -20.42 -16.16
N ASP A 598 -5.21 -21.57 -16.79
CA ASP A 598 -5.22 -22.85 -16.08
C ASP A 598 -3.83 -23.26 -15.56
N LYS A 599 -2.75 -23.03 -16.31
CA LYS A 599 -1.39 -23.26 -15.80
C LYS A 599 -1.00 -22.35 -14.62
N ALA A 600 -1.45 -21.10 -14.61
CA ALA A 600 -1.22 -20.22 -13.46
C ALA A 600 -2.03 -20.69 -12.23
N LEU A 601 -3.28 -21.10 -12.41
CA LEU A 601 -4.12 -21.65 -11.35
C LEU A 601 -3.58 -22.98 -10.79
N GLN A 602 -2.98 -23.83 -11.64
CA GLN A 602 -2.27 -25.05 -11.22
C GLN A 602 -0.98 -24.76 -10.43
N SER A 603 -0.40 -23.55 -10.52
CA SER A 603 0.76 -23.18 -9.72
C SER A 603 0.39 -23.08 -8.23
N GLU A 604 1.09 -23.83 -7.38
CA GLU A 604 0.91 -23.77 -5.92
C GLU A 604 1.37 -22.42 -5.35
N ASN A 605 2.56 -21.96 -5.79
CA ASN A 605 3.21 -20.75 -5.27
C ASN A 605 2.94 -19.50 -6.12
N GLY A 606 2.11 -19.59 -7.16
CA GLY A 606 1.76 -18.47 -8.05
C GLY A 606 2.90 -17.96 -8.94
N GLN A 607 3.92 -18.78 -9.23
CA GLN A 607 5.12 -18.40 -10.01
C GLN A 607 4.82 -17.95 -11.45
N LEU A 608 3.61 -18.20 -11.95
CA LEU A 608 3.16 -17.76 -13.28
C LEU A 608 2.14 -16.61 -13.22
N ASP A 609 1.85 -16.06 -12.03
CA ASP A 609 0.85 -14.99 -11.86
C ASP A 609 1.18 -13.74 -12.67
N LEU A 610 2.44 -13.26 -12.58
CA LEU A 610 2.85 -12.03 -13.26
C LEU A 610 3.13 -12.27 -14.74
N PHE A 611 3.68 -13.43 -15.09
CA PHE A 611 3.74 -13.93 -16.48
C PHE A 611 2.35 -13.93 -17.14
N LEU A 612 1.31 -14.44 -16.47
CA LEU A 612 -0.06 -14.47 -16.98
C LEU A 612 -0.60 -13.04 -17.19
N ARG A 613 -0.42 -12.16 -16.20
CA ARG A 613 -0.81 -10.74 -16.30
C ARG A 613 -0.18 -10.06 -17.51
N PHE A 614 1.12 -10.26 -17.73
CA PHE A 614 1.81 -9.75 -18.92
C PHE A 614 1.27 -10.38 -20.21
N LEU A 615 1.04 -11.69 -20.26
CA LEU A 615 0.55 -12.39 -21.44
C LEU A 615 -0.85 -11.88 -21.88
N LEU A 616 -1.71 -11.57 -20.91
CA LEU A 616 -3.04 -11.01 -21.15
C LEU A 616 -2.99 -9.50 -21.49
N GLY A 617 -2.12 -8.71 -20.86
CA GLY A 617 -1.92 -7.30 -21.27
C GLY A 617 -1.39 -7.17 -22.70
N LEU A 618 -0.51 -8.09 -23.13
CA LEU A 618 0.03 -8.12 -24.50
C LEU A 618 -1.05 -8.41 -25.56
N SER A 619 -2.18 -9.03 -25.21
CA SER A 619 -3.30 -9.21 -26.15
C SER A 619 -4.16 -7.95 -26.36
N GLN A 620 -3.89 -6.87 -25.61
CA GLN A 620 -4.47 -5.53 -25.80
C GLN A 620 -3.50 -4.59 -26.53
N GLU A 621 -2.19 -4.74 -26.32
CA GLU A 621 -1.17 -3.75 -26.72
C GLU A 621 -0.69 -3.89 -28.18
N SER A 622 -1.56 -3.53 -29.12
CA SER A 622 -1.26 -3.53 -30.56
C SER A 622 0.00 -2.74 -30.95
N ASP A 623 -0.01 -1.41 -30.80
CA ASP A 623 0.78 -0.57 -31.70
C ASP A 623 2.20 -0.30 -31.21
N GLN A 624 2.41 -0.27 -29.89
CA GLN A 624 3.75 -0.09 -29.32
C GLN A 624 4.61 -1.35 -29.48
N LEU A 625 4.03 -2.53 -29.26
CA LEU A 625 4.73 -3.81 -29.43
C LEU A 625 5.12 -4.03 -30.91
N LYS A 626 4.21 -3.74 -31.84
CA LYS A 626 4.45 -3.79 -33.30
C LYS A 626 5.55 -2.83 -33.77
N SER A 627 5.85 -1.75 -33.03
CA SER A 627 6.96 -0.84 -33.35
C SER A 627 8.36 -1.48 -33.15
N ILE A 628 8.41 -2.57 -32.38
CA ILE A 628 9.60 -3.37 -32.09
C ILE A 628 9.57 -4.71 -32.84
N LEU A 629 8.45 -5.43 -32.73
CA LEU A 629 8.26 -6.79 -33.26
C LEU A 629 7.55 -6.75 -34.61
N ALA A 630 8.29 -6.32 -35.64
CA ALA A 630 7.78 -6.05 -36.99
C ALA A 630 7.26 -7.30 -37.74
N THR A 631 7.54 -8.51 -37.23
CA THR A 631 7.02 -9.76 -37.78
C THR A 631 5.56 -10.05 -37.33
N MET A 632 5.06 -9.37 -36.29
CA MET A 632 3.69 -9.52 -35.80
C MET A 632 2.66 -8.84 -36.72
N ARG A 633 2.05 -9.60 -37.63
CA ARG A 633 1.15 -9.11 -38.70
C ARG A 633 -0.34 -9.43 -38.50
N SER A 634 -0.73 -10.15 -37.46
CA SER A 634 -2.09 -10.65 -37.27
C SER A 634 -3.07 -9.59 -36.72
N THR A 635 -4.36 -9.90 -36.89
CA THR A 635 -5.48 -9.31 -36.15
C THR A 635 -5.36 -9.62 -34.66
N LEU A 636 -5.82 -8.71 -33.80
CA LEU A 636 -5.93 -8.98 -32.35
C LEU A 636 -7.09 -9.96 -32.08
N PRO A 637 -7.01 -10.79 -31.03
CA PRO A 637 -8.12 -11.62 -30.59
C PRO A 637 -9.31 -10.79 -30.12
N ASN A 638 -10.51 -11.38 -30.16
CA ASN A 638 -11.61 -10.86 -29.35
C ASN A 638 -11.40 -11.33 -27.89
N ASN A 639 -10.96 -10.43 -27.03
CA ASN A 639 -10.70 -10.75 -25.62
C ASN A 639 -11.98 -11.00 -24.79
N GLU A 640 -13.18 -10.74 -25.31
CA GLU A 640 -14.47 -11.01 -24.63
C GLU A 640 -14.58 -12.46 -24.14
N GLU A 641 -14.23 -13.44 -24.99
CA GLU A 641 -14.27 -14.88 -24.65
C GLU A 641 -13.31 -15.25 -23.51
N VAL A 642 -12.15 -14.57 -23.44
CA VAL A 642 -11.16 -14.74 -22.37
C VAL A 642 -11.62 -14.06 -21.08
N ILE A 643 -12.28 -12.90 -21.18
CA ILE A 643 -12.87 -12.18 -20.04
C ILE A 643 -13.95 -13.06 -19.38
N GLU A 644 -14.89 -13.61 -20.17
CA GLU A 644 -15.94 -14.49 -19.64
C GLU A 644 -15.36 -15.80 -19.06
N TYR A 645 -14.32 -16.38 -19.66
CA TYR A 645 -13.61 -17.53 -19.07
C TYR A 645 -12.98 -17.19 -17.71
N ILE A 646 -12.36 -16.02 -17.58
CA ILE A 646 -11.77 -15.57 -16.31
C ILE A 646 -12.86 -15.32 -15.26
N LYS A 647 -14.01 -14.72 -15.63
CA LYS A 647 -15.19 -14.58 -14.75
C LYS A 647 -15.71 -15.94 -14.29
N GLU A 648 -15.81 -16.91 -15.19
CA GLU A 648 -16.23 -18.28 -14.86
C GLU A 648 -15.28 -18.90 -13.82
N LYS A 649 -13.96 -18.85 -14.04
CA LYS A 649 -12.95 -19.37 -13.10
C LYS A 649 -13.00 -18.66 -11.75
N ILE A 650 -13.24 -17.35 -11.71
CA ILE A 650 -13.43 -16.60 -10.46
C ILE A 650 -14.65 -17.11 -9.68
N SER A 651 -15.72 -17.55 -10.34
CA SER A 651 -16.91 -18.13 -9.70
C SER A 651 -16.69 -19.52 -9.08
N GLN A 652 -15.69 -20.29 -9.55
CA GLN A 652 -15.44 -21.68 -9.15
C GLN A 652 -14.79 -21.85 -7.76
N ASN A 653 -14.99 -20.91 -6.83
CA ASN A 653 -14.51 -20.98 -5.44
C ASN A 653 -13.00 -21.24 -5.27
N LEU A 654 -12.19 -20.56 -6.08
CA LEU A 654 -10.73 -20.52 -5.93
C LEU A 654 -10.30 -19.91 -4.58
N SER A 655 -9.00 -19.95 -4.24
CA SER A 655 -8.49 -19.24 -3.05
C SER A 655 -8.52 -17.72 -3.25
N PRO A 656 -8.63 -16.89 -2.18
CA PRO A 656 -8.70 -15.44 -2.30
C PRO A 656 -7.56 -14.83 -3.13
N GLU A 657 -6.35 -15.36 -3.01
CA GLU A 657 -5.15 -14.86 -3.69
C GLU A 657 -5.15 -15.22 -5.18
N ARG A 658 -5.70 -16.38 -5.54
CA ARG A 658 -5.96 -16.76 -6.94
C ARG A 658 -7.05 -15.89 -7.56
N CYS A 659 -8.15 -15.63 -6.84
CA CYS A 659 -9.17 -14.68 -7.29
C CYS A 659 -8.57 -13.29 -7.53
N ILE A 660 -7.76 -12.77 -6.60
CA ILE A 660 -7.12 -11.44 -6.73
C ILE A 660 -6.19 -11.37 -7.95
N ASN A 661 -5.37 -12.40 -8.22
CA ASN A 661 -4.57 -12.41 -9.43
C ASN A 661 -5.44 -12.39 -10.71
N LEU A 662 -6.57 -13.11 -10.73
CA LEU A 662 -7.51 -13.07 -11.86
C LEU A 662 -8.22 -11.71 -12.00
N PHE A 663 -8.55 -11.01 -10.92
CA PHE A 663 -9.02 -9.62 -10.98
C PHE A 663 -7.93 -8.67 -11.52
N HIS A 664 -6.66 -8.90 -11.21
CA HIS A 664 -5.56 -8.18 -11.86
C HIS A 664 -5.40 -8.54 -13.34
N CYS A 665 -5.68 -9.77 -13.74
CA CYS A 665 -5.73 -10.17 -15.15
C CYS A 665 -6.83 -9.42 -15.92
N LEU A 666 -8.05 -9.32 -15.36
CA LEU A 666 -9.12 -8.47 -15.91
C LEU A 666 -8.69 -6.99 -15.99
N SER A 667 -7.98 -6.48 -14.98
CA SER A 667 -7.45 -5.10 -14.99
C SER A 667 -6.36 -4.85 -16.04
N GLU A 668 -5.52 -5.83 -16.40
CA GLU A 668 -4.58 -5.69 -17.53
C GLU A 668 -5.31 -5.75 -18.88
N LEU A 669 -6.42 -6.50 -18.96
CA LEU A 669 -7.36 -6.49 -20.08
C LEU A 669 -8.22 -5.22 -20.17
N ASN A 670 -8.10 -4.30 -19.19
CA ASN A 670 -8.94 -3.11 -19.00
C ASN A 670 -10.43 -3.41 -18.77
N ASP A 671 -10.80 -4.65 -18.42
CA ASP A 671 -12.16 -4.98 -18.01
C ASP A 671 -12.42 -4.51 -16.57
N GLN A 672 -13.55 -3.86 -16.36
CA GLN A 672 -14.15 -3.59 -15.04
C GLN A 672 -15.58 -4.13 -14.94
N SER A 673 -16.10 -4.79 -15.99
CA SER A 673 -17.49 -5.24 -16.05
C SER A 673 -17.85 -6.21 -14.93
N LEU A 674 -16.94 -7.11 -14.51
CA LEU A 674 -17.19 -7.97 -13.34
C LEU A 674 -17.38 -7.16 -12.04
N VAL A 675 -16.66 -6.04 -11.88
CA VAL A 675 -16.77 -5.16 -10.71
C VAL A 675 -18.09 -4.40 -10.75
N GLU A 676 -18.43 -3.82 -11.90
CA GLU A 676 -19.69 -3.11 -12.13
C GLU A 676 -20.91 -4.04 -12.04
N GLU A 677 -20.79 -5.29 -12.51
CA GLU A 677 -21.82 -6.32 -12.42
C GLU A 677 -22.04 -6.76 -10.98
N ILE A 678 -20.98 -7.08 -10.23
CA ILE A 678 -21.10 -7.38 -8.80
C ILE A 678 -21.72 -6.19 -8.07
N GLN A 679 -21.26 -4.95 -8.31
CA GLN A 679 -21.86 -3.73 -7.74
C GLN A 679 -23.33 -3.55 -8.11
N LYS A 680 -23.74 -3.83 -9.36
CA LYS A 680 -25.12 -3.68 -9.84
C LYS A 680 -26.06 -4.73 -9.27
N CYS A 681 -25.63 -6.00 -9.23
CA CYS A 681 -26.38 -7.08 -8.63
C CYS A 681 -26.57 -6.83 -7.12
N LEU A 682 -25.51 -6.38 -6.43
CA LEU A 682 -25.53 -5.99 -5.03
C LEU A 682 -26.43 -4.76 -4.74
N SER A 683 -26.21 -3.62 -5.41
CA SER A 683 -26.96 -2.37 -5.21
C SER A 683 -28.43 -2.45 -5.59
N SER A 684 -28.82 -3.31 -6.53
CA SER A 684 -30.22 -3.49 -6.94
C SER A 684 -31.07 -4.26 -5.92
N GLY A 685 -30.46 -4.84 -4.87
CA GLY A 685 -31.16 -5.63 -3.86
C GLY A 685 -31.81 -6.91 -4.40
N SER A 686 -31.49 -7.30 -5.64
CA SER A 686 -32.11 -8.43 -6.36
C SER A 686 -31.64 -9.81 -5.89
N LEU A 687 -30.75 -9.86 -4.90
CA LEU A 687 -30.00 -11.05 -4.48
C LEU A 687 -30.43 -11.60 -3.10
N SER A 688 -31.68 -11.98 -2.94
CA SER A 688 -32.07 -12.89 -1.85
C SER A 688 -31.58 -14.33 -2.07
N GLU A 689 -30.94 -14.62 -3.21
CA GLU A 689 -30.59 -15.99 -3.67
C GLU A 689 -29.10 -16.20 -4.03
N ILE A 690 -28.27 -15.15 -4.12
CA ILE A 690 -26.82 -15.32 -4.40
C ILE A 690 -26.00 -15.22 -3.11
N THR A 691 -25.61 -16.39 -2.59
CA THR A 691 -24.51 -16.50 -1.61
C THR A 691 -23.16 -16.32 -2.31
N LEU A 692 -22.64 -15.08 -2.31
CA LEU A 692 -21.25 -14.83 -2.71
C LEU A 692 -20.30 -15.64 -1.82
N SER A 693 -19.32 -16.31 -2.43
CA SER A 693 -18.38 -17.15 -1.71
C SER A 693 -17.36 -16.34 -0.90
N PRO A 694 -16.72 -16.91 0.14
CA PRO A 694 -15.72 -16.19 0.94
C PRO A 694 -14.56 -15.62 0.10
N SER A 695 -14.20 -16.28 -1.00
CA SER A 695 -13.16 -15.83 -1.92
C SER A 695 -13.62 -14.68 -2.81
N LEU A 696 -14.86 -14.74 -3.33
CA LEU A 696 -15.48 -13.62 -4.04
C LEU A 696 -15.61 -12.38 -3.14
N TRP A 697 -16.04 -12.55 -1.89
CA TRP A 697 -16.03 -11.47 -0.90
C TRP A 697 -14.63 -10.89 -0.66
N SER A 698 -13.63 -11.75 -0.48
CA SER A 698 -12.24 -11.32 -0.24
C SER A 698 -11.65 -10.56 -1.44
N ALA A 699 -12.01 -10.96 -2.66
CA ALA A 699 -11.59 -10.29 -3.89
C ALA A 699 -12.37 -8.99 -4.14
N LEU A 700 -13.67 -8.93 -3.83
CA LEU A 700 -14.45 -7.69 -3.87
C LEU A 700 -13.90 -6.67 -2.87
N VAL A 701 -13.63 -7.08 -1.63
CA VAL A 701 -12.98 -6.24 -0.60
C VAL A 701 -11.64 -5.73 -1.10
N PHE A 702 -10.83 -6.58 -1.74
CA PHE A 702 -9.58 -6.16 -2.35
C PHE A 702 -9.80 -5.10 -3.44
N VAL A 703 -10.69 -5.36 -4.41
CA VAL A 703 -11.01 -4.41 -5.49
C VAL A 703 -11.48 -3.06 -4.93
N LEU A 704 -12.33 -3.04 -3.90
CA LEU A 704 -12.80 -1.81 -3.25
C LEU A 704 -11.69 -1.06 -2.50
N LEU A 705 -10.70 -1.76 -1.94
CA LEU A 705 -9.49 -1.16 -1.33
C LEU A 705 -8.44 -0.73 -2.38
N THR A 706 -8.62 -1.11 -3.65
CA THR A 706 -7.69 -0.85 -4.76
C THR A 706 -8.29 -0.16 -5.98
N SER A 707 -9.51 0.37 -5.88
CA SER A 707 -10.11 1.23 -6.91
C SER A 707 -9.40 2.59 -6.98
N LYS A 708 -9.74 3.41 -8.00
CA LYS A 708 -9.15 4.75 -8.18
C LYS A 708 -9.73 5.81 -7.28
N ASP A 709 -10.96 5.63 -6.83
CA ASP A 709 -11.57 6.52 -5.85
C ASP A 709 -10.91 6.26 -4.48
N GLU A 710 -10.38 7.31 -3.86
CA GLU A 710 -10.21 7.29 -2.41
C GLU A 710 -11.55 6.89 -1.77
N LEU A 711 -11.54 6.01 -0.78
CA LEU A 711 -12.73 5.60 0.01
C LEU A 711 -13.20 6.74 0.95
N ASN A 712 -13.42 7.91 0.37
CA ASN A 712 -13.95 9.09 1.04
C ASN A 712 -15.38 8.84 1.51
N GLU A 713 -16.19 8.11 0.73
CA GLU A 713 -17.52 7.64 1.11
C GLU A 713 -17.72 6.17 0.71
N PHE A 714 -17.90 5.31 1.70
CA PHE A 714 -18.42 3.96 1.52
C PHE A 714 -19.90 3.92 1.93
N ASP A 715 -20.78 3.46 1.05
CA ASP A 715 -22.22 3.35 1.32
C ASP A 715 -22.66 1.89 1.19
N LEU A 716 -22.97 1.26 2.32
CA LEU A 716 -23.32 -0.15 2.39
C LEU A 716 -24.60 -0.46 1.59
N ARG A 717 -25.49 0.52 1.35
CA ARG A 717 -26.69 0.33 0.52
C ARG A 717 -26.36 0.10 -0.95
N LYS A 718 -25.17 0.53 -1.42
CA LYS A 718 -24.62 0.21 -2.75
C LYS A 718 -24.11 -1.25 -2.83
N TYR A 719 -24.03 -1.96 -1.70
CA TYR A 719 -23.47 -3.32 -1.61
C TYR A 719 -24.43 -4.34 -0.98
N SER A 720 -24.76 -4.25 0.31
CA SER A 720 -25.63 -5.24 0.94
C SER A 720 -26.30 -4.71 2.19
N ARG A 721 -27.62 -4.58 2.15
CA ARG A 721 -28.47 -4.22 3.30
C ARG A 721 -28.65 -5.41 4.25
N SER A 722 -27.54 -5.94 4.78
CA SER A 722 -27.49 -7.10 5.67
C SER A 722 -26.29 -7.10 6.63
N GLU A 723 -26.39 -7.84 7.74
CA GLU A 723 -25.30 -8.01 8.71
C GLU A 723 -24.13 -8.84 8.17
N GLU A 724 -24.36 -9.85 7.30
CA GLU A 724 -23.23 -10.56 6.66
C GLU A 724 -22.48 -9.63 5.69
N GLY A 725 -23.20 -8.87 4.86
CA GLY A 725 -22.59 -7.89 3.96
C GLY A 725 -21.73 -6.88 4.70
N LEU A 726 -22.21 -6.36 5.83
CA LEU A 726 -21.42 -5.55 6.76
C LEU A 726 -20.17 -6.32 7.25
N GLN A 727 -20.32 -7.54 7.77
CA GLN A 727 -19.22 -8.34 8.30
C GLN A 727 -18.10 -8.55 7.27
N ARG A 728 -18.46 -8.84 6.02
CA ARG A 728 -17.52 -9.04 4.92
C ARG A 728 -16.82 -7.74 4.50
N LEU A 729 -17.52 -6.61 4.55
CA LEU A 729 -17.03 -5.30 4.10
C LEU A 729 -16.41 -4.43 5.22
N LEU A 730 -16.32 -4.94 6.46
CA LEU A 730 -15.60 -4.30 7.58
C LEU A 730 -14.20 -3.74 7.21
N PRO A 731 -13.36 -4.42 6.40
CA PRO A 731 -12.05 -3.88 6.01
C PRO A 731 -12.15 -2.63 5.14
N VAL A 732 -13.19 -2.52 4.30
CA VAL A 732 -13.45 -1.33 3.48
C VAL A 732 -13.87 -0.17 4.38
N ILE A 733 -14.77 -0.42 5.34
CA ILE A 733 -15.25 0.56 6.32
C ILE A 733 -14.11 1.12 7.18
N LYS A 734 -13.15 0.28 7.60
CA LYS A 734 -11.99 0.71 8.40
C LYS A 734 -11.15 1.78 7.69
N GLU A 735 -10.85 1.57 6.42
CA GLU A 735 -9.99 2.46 5.62
C GLU A 735 -10.77 3.65 5.00
N SER A 736 -12.09 3.71 5.23
CA SER A 736 -12.96 4.78 4.71
C SER A 736 -12.93 6.05 5.59
N LYS A 737 -13.25 7.22 5.00
CA LYS A 737 -13.45 8.49 5.76
C LYS A 737 -14.92 8.72 6.16
N VAL A 738 -15.88 8.29 5.34
CA VAL A 738 -17.33 8.32 5.63
C VAL A 738 -17.92 6.94 5.40
N ALA A 739 -18.74 6.45 6.34
CA ALA A 739 -19.49 5.21 6.21
C ALA A 739 -21.00 5.46 6.33
N LEU A 740 -21.74 5.23 5.24
CA LEU A 740 -23.20 5.31 5.19
C LEU A 740 -23.77 3.88 5.32
N LEU A 741 -24.32 3.58 6.49
CA LEU A 741 -24.88 2.28 6.88
C LEU A 741 -26.39 2.36 7.20
N LYS A 742 -27.05 3.48 6.86
CA LYS A 742 -28.48 3.66 7.09
C LYS A 742 -29.36 2.74 6.25
N GLU A 743 -30.58 2.45 6.70
CA GLU A 743 -31.56 1.63 5.97
C GLU A 743 -31.03 0.22 5.57
N CYS A 744 -30.11 -0.36 6.36
CA CYS A 744 -29.36 -1.57 6.02
C CYS A 744 -29.84 -2.83 6.75
N ASN A 745 -31.01 -2.79 7.39
CA ASN A 745 -31.58 -3.90 8.18
C ASN A 745 -30.67 -4.40 9.32
N LEU A 746 -29.82 -3.52 9.87
CA LEU A 746 -28.84 -3.87 10.91
C LEU A 746 -29.51 -3.92 12.29
N THR A 747 -28.98 -4.78 13.17
CA THR A 747 -29.41 -4.89 14.58
C THR A 747 -28.28 -4.56 15.55
N GLU A 748 -28.53 -4.66 16.86
CA GLU A 748 -27.51 -4.54 17.92
C GLU A 748 -26.17 -5.27 17.64
N LYS A 749 -26.16 -6.40 16.92
CA LYS A 749 -24.95 -7.14 16.55
C LYS A 749 -24.03 -6.38 15.61
N CYS A 750 -24.58 -5.49 14.78
CA CYS A 750 -23.80 -4.68 13.86
C CYS A 750 -22.82 -3.77 14.63
N CYS A 751 -23.20 -3.36 15.85
CA CYS A 751 -22.40 -2.50 16.70
C CYS A 751 -21.21 -3.27 17.33
N GLU A 752 -21.40 -4.53 17.71
CA GLU A 752 -20.31 -5.42 18.11
C GLU A 752 -19.29 -5.57 16.97
N MET A 753 -19.76 -5.86 15.74
CA MET A 753 -18.88 -5.97 14.57
C MET A 753 -18.13 -4.67 14.25
N LEU A 754 -18.82 -3.51 14.27
CA LEU A 754 -18.20 -2.21 14.04
C LEU A 754 -17.19 -1.83 15.13
N SER A 755 -17.44 -2.20 16.39
CA SER A 755 -16.49 -1.94 17.49
C SER A 755 -15.09 -2.52 17.21
N THR A 756 -15.02 -3.66 16.51
CA THR A 756 -13.76 -4.33 16.15
C THR A 756 -12.93 -3.60 15.09
N VAL A 757 -13.46 -2.58 14.41
CA VAL A 757 -12.73 -1.75 13.44
C VAL A 757 -12.57 -0.29 13.85
N LEU A 758 -13.54 0.27 14.58
CA LEU A 758 -13.56 1.69 15.00
C LEU A 758 -12.36 2.08 15.88
N PHE A 759 -11.71 1.12 16.54
CA PHE A 759 -10.49 1.36 17.33
C PHE A 759 -9.28 1.81 16.50
N SER A 760 -9.29 1.62 15.17
CA SER A 760 -8.16 1.90 14.27
C SER A 760 -8.57 2.34 12.86
N SER A 761 -9.75 2.96 12.72
CA SER A 761 -10.28 3.42 11.44
C SER A 761 -9.94 4.87 11.11
N CYS A 762 -9.92 5.21 9.82
CA CYS A 762 -9.80 6.58 9.30
C CYS A 762 -11.14 7.36 9.28
N LEU A 763 -12.20 6.79 9.87
CA LEU A 763 -13.56 7.31 9.81
C LEU A 763 -13.71 8.64 10.56
N LYS A 764 -14.25 9.62 9.83
CA LYS A 764 -14.72 10.92 10.31
C LYS A 764 -16.24 10.98 10.44
N GLU A 765 -16.99 10.27 9.59
CA GLU A 765 -18.46 10.31 9.64
C GLU A 765 -19.06 8.89 9.56
N LEU A 766 -20.04 8.60 10.42
CA LEU A 766 -20.75 7.32 10.48
C LEU A 766 -22.26 7.56 10.56
N ASP A 767 -23.00 7.16 9.52
CA ASP A 767 -24.46 7.23 9.48
C ASP A 767 -25.06 5.83 9.64
N LEU A 768 -25.63 5.56 10.82
CA LEU A 768 -26.25 4.29 11.20
C LEU A 768 -27.78 4.36 11.25
N SER A 769 -28.37 5.46 10.75
CA SER A 769 -29.80 5.79 10.92
C SER A 769 -30.75 4.72 10.36
N ASP A 770 -31.97 4.62 10.90
CA ASP A 770 -33.01 3.68 10.44
C ASP A 770 -32.53 2.21 10.41
N ASN A 771 -32.06 1.76 11.59
CA ASN A 771 -31.62 0.39 11.89
C ASN A 771 -32.00 0.04 13.35
N ASP A 772 -32.28 -1.23 13.66
CA ASP A 772 -32.86 -1.68 14.94
C ASP A 772 -31.77 -1.93 16.01
N LEU A 773 -31.00 -0.87 16.34
CA LEU A 773 -29.78 -0.97 17.15
C LEU A 773 -30.05 -1.01 18.67
N GLN A 774 -31.01 -0.20 19.11
CA GLN A 774 -31.45 -0.09 20.51
C GLN A 774 -30.32 0.31 21.50
N ASP A 775 -30.65 0.43 22.78
CA ASP A 775 -29.72 0.75 23.86
C ASP A 775 -28.50 -0.18 23.95
N LYS A 776 -28.65 -1.45 23.56
CA LYS A 776 -27.57 -2.44 23.63
C LYS A 776 -26.59 -2.28 22.47
N GLY A 777 -27.07 -2.02 21.26
CA GLY A 777 -26.21 -1.64 20.13
C GLY A 777 -25.40 -0.38 20.45
N VAL A 778 -26.04 0.66 21.01
CA VAL A 778 -25.35 1.89 21.45
C VAL A 778 -24.19 1.59 22.40
N LYS A 779 -24.40 0.73 23.42
CA LYS A 779 -23.34 0.39 24.39
C LYS A 779 -22.16 -0.35 23.73
N LEU A 780 -22.45 -1.34 22.87
CA LEU A 780 -21.43 -2.07 22.11
C LEU A 780 -20.65 -1.16 21.13
N LEU A 781 -21.32 -0.19 20.52
CA LEU A 781 -20.69 0.81 19.64
C LEU A 781 -19.74 1.72 20.44
N LEU A 782 -20.17 2.14 21.64
CA LEU A 782 -19.39 3.00 22.53
C LEU A 782 -18.11 2.33 23.06
N ASP A 783 -18.11 1.02 23.29
CA ASP A 783 -16.90 0.29 23.68
C ASP A 783 -15.79 0.37 22.60
N GLY A 784 -16.17 0.33 21.32
CA GLY A 784 -15.24 0.50 20.19
C GLY A 784 -14.82 1.95 19.94
N LEU A 785 -15.75 2.90 20.13
CA LEU A 785 -15.49 4.35 20.06
C LEU A 785 -14.72 4.90 21.28
N GLY A 786 -14.56 4.10 22.35
CA GLY A 786 -13.92 4.50 23.60
C GLY A 786 -12.41 4.77 23.53
N ASN A 787 -11.78 4.56 22.37
CA ASN A 787 -10.33 4.62 22.17
C ASN A 787 -9.86 6.01 21.68
N THR A 788 -8.79 6.53 22.30
CA THR A 788 -8.13 7.80 21.94
C THR A 788 -7.59 7.87 20.50
N ALA A 789 -7.54 6.76 19.77
CA ALA A 789 -7.20 6.73 18.35
C ALA A 789 -8.38 7.04 17.39
N CYS A 790 -9.63 7.07 17.89
CA CYS A 790 -10.80 7.29 17.05
C CYS A 790 -10.91 8.76 16.59
N GLN A 791 -11.11 8.98 15.29
CA GLN A 791 -11.19 10.31 14.66
C GLN A 791 -12.61 10.71 14.23
N LEU A 792 -13.64 10.07 14.81
CA LEU A 792 -15.03 10.28 14.40
C LEU A 792 -15.51 11.69 14.79
N GLU A 793 -15.80 12.50 13.78
CA GLU A 793 -16.31 13.87 13.89
C GLU A 793 -17.85 13.92 13.82
N LYS A 794 -18.51 12.97 13.15
CA LYS A 794 -19.98 12.90 13.06
C LYS A 794 -20.53 11.50 13.25
N LEU A 795 -21.62 11.39 14.01
CA LEU A 795 -22.36 10.16 14.25
C LEU A 795 -23.87 10.41 14.09
N SER A 796 -24.52 9.70 13.18
CA SER A 796 -25.99 9.70 13.05
C SER A 796 -26.57 8.38 13.51
N LEU A 797 -27.50 8.47 14.47
CA LEU A 797 -28.23 7.35 15.09
C LEU A 797 -29.74 7.65 15.07
N ALA A 798 -30.22 8.39 14.06
CA ALA A 798 -31.63 8.73 13.95
C ALA A 798 -32.50 7.48 13.67
N PHE A 799 -33.71 7.42 14.23
CA PHE A 799 -34.60 6.24 14.14
C PHE A 799 -34.02 4.91 14.69
N CYS A 800 -32.97 4.92 15.52
CA CYS A 800 -32.30 3.69 15.99
C CYS A 800 -32.93 2.99 17.21
N GLY A 801 -34.12 3.41 17.67
CA GLY A 801 -34.83 2.80 18.80
C GLY A 801 -34.18 3.08 20.17
N ILE A 802 -33.38 4.13 20.28
CA ILE A 802 -32.59 4.45 21.49
C ILE A 802 -33.48 5.07 22.57
N THR A 803 -33.28 4.67 23.82
CA THR A 803 -34.03 5.14 25.00
C THR A 803 -33.18 6.05 25.91
N ASP A 804 -33.68 6.39 27.10
CA ASP A 804 -32.98 7.26 28.05
C ASP A 804 -31.68 6.63 28.59
N SER A 805 -31.63 5.30 28.80
CA SER A 805 -30.41 4.61 29.23
C SER A 805 -29.32 4.58 28.13
N GLY A 806 -29.71 4.54 26.86
CA GLY A 806 -28.81 4.70 25.72
C GLY A 806 -28.28 6.14 25.62
N CYS A 807 -29.15 7.13 25.81
CA CYS A 807 -28.75 8.55 25.82
C CYS A 807 -27.88 8.93 27.04
N ASP A 808 -28.11 8.34 28.21
CA ASP A 808 -27.23 8.46 29.38
C ASP A 808 -25.84 7.83 29.12
N SER A 809 -25.80 6.69 28.42
CA SER A 809 -24.54 6.06 28.00
C SER A 809 -23.76 6.95 27.02
N LEU A 810 -24.45 7.54 26.03
CA LEU A 810 -23.88 8.53 25.10
C LEU A 810 -23.37 9.77 25.82
N ALA A 811 -24.12 10.34 26.78
CA ALA A 811 -23.70 11.53 27.52
C ALA A 811 -22.41 11.28 28.35
N LYS A 812 -22.28 10.08 28.93
CA LYS A 812 -21.05 9.65 29.63
C LYS A 812 -19.87 9.45 28.69
N ALA A 813 -20.10 8.95 27.47
CA ALA A 813 -19.05 8.82 26.46
C ALA A 813 -18.58 10.20 25.93
N LEU A 814 -19.50 11.10 25.58
CA LEU A 814 -19.19 12.46 25.09
C LEU A 814 -18.32 13.26 26.06
N THR A 815 -18.57 13.12 27.37
CA THR A 815 -17.79 13.81 28.42
C THR A 815 -16.44 13.14 28.73
N SER A 816 -16.19 11.92 28.25
CA SER A 816 -14.97 11.13 28.56
C SER A 816 -14.13 10.76 27.34
N SER A 817 -14.64 9.90 26.45
CA SER A 817 -13.93 9.34 25.29
C SER A 817 -14.24 10.05 23.97
N LEU A 818 -15.49 10.44 23.72
CA LEU A 818 -15.96 11.00 22.44
C LEU A 818 -15.74 12.52 22.30
N LYS A 819 -14.64 13.04 22.86
CA LYS A 819 -14.32 14.48 22.89
C LYS A 819 -13.97 15.09 21.52
N HIS A 820 -13.86 14.29 20.48
CA HIS A 820 -13.57 14.76 19.11
C HIS A 820 -14.81 14.80 18.21
N LEU A 821 -15.97 14.36 18.71
CA LEU A 821 -17.23 14.39 17.99
C LEU A 821 -17.75 15.83 17.91
N LYS A 822 -18.12 16.27 16.71
CA LYS A 822 -18.66 17.60 16.38
C LYS A 822 -20.15 17.57 16.06
N GLU A 823 -20.68 16.47 15.53
CA GLU A 823 -22.12 16.30 15.29
C GLU A 823 -22.63 14.95 15.80
N LEU A 824 -23.74 14.98 16.55
CA LEU A 824 -24.47 13.79 16.99
C LEU A 824 -25.95 13.95 16.64
N ASP A 825 -26.46 13.12 15.73
CA ASP A 825 -27.89 13.11 15.38
C ASP A 825 -28.63 11.97 16.09
N LEU A 826 -29.56 12.35 16.96
CA LEU A 826 -30.43 11.45 17.75
C LEU A 826 -31.91 11.71 17.47
N ARG A 827 -32.25 12.44 16.39
CA ARG A 827 -33.65 12.70 16.01
C ARG A 827 -34.43 11.40 15.85
N TYR A 828 -35.70 11.43 16.21
CA TYR A 828 -36.63 10.30 16.12
C TYR A 828 -36.26 9.07 16.98
N ASN A 829 -35.63 9.31 18.14
CA ASN A 829 -35.43 8.34 19.22
C ASN A 829 -36.28 8.71 20.45
N HIS A 830 -36.16 7.96 21.55
CA HIS A 830 -36.85 8.21 22.81
C HIS A 830 -35.88 8.54 23.97
N PRO A 831 -35.14 9.67 23.93
CA PRO A 831 -34.13 10.02 24.95
C PRO A 831 -34.70 10.21 26.37
N GLY A 832 -36.02 10.31 26.52
CA GLY A 832 -36.67 10.62 27.81
C GLY A 832 -36.25 11.96 28.41
N GLU A 833 -36.85 12.33 29.54
CA GLU A 833 -36.48 13.57 30.23
C GLU A 833 -35.09 13.47 30.89
N LEU A 834 -34.69 12.26 31.32
CA LEU A 834 -33.37 12.02 31.91
C LEU A 834 -32.25 12.09 30.86
N GLY A 835 -32.39 11.39 29.73
CA GLY A 835 -31.40 11.45 28.64
C GLY A 835 -31.35 12.82 27.98
N LYS A 836 -32.49 13.50 27.76
CA LYS A 836 -32.51 14.94 27.36
C LYS A 836 -31.73 15.79 28.35
N LYS A 837 -31.96 15.65 29.66
CA LYS A 837 -31.25 16.41 30.69
C LYS A 837 -29.75 16.12 30.70
N HIS A 838 -29.34 14.85 30.56
CA HIS A 838 -27.93 14.48 30.57
C HIS A 838 -27.21 15.02 29.32
N LEU A 839 -27.79 14.84 28.12
CA LEU A 839 -27.24 15.37 26.86
C LEU A 839 -27.20 16.91 26.82
N SER A 840 -28.22 17.59 27.36
CA SER A 840 -28.26 19.06 27.42
C SER A 840 -27.40 19.69 28.53
N SER A 841 -26.89 18.87 29.47
CA SER A 841 -25.94 19.30 30.51
C SER A 841 -24.47 19.27 30.07
N ILE A 842 -24.18 18.75 28.87
CA ILE A 842 -22.86 18.82 28.24
C ILE A 842 -22.60 20.28 27.84
N GLU A 843 -21.44 20.82 28.20
CA GLU A 843 -21.15 22.25 28.03
C GLU A 843 -21.18 22.68 26.56
N LYS A 844 -22.00 23.68 26.28
CA LYS A 844 -22.22 24.23 24.94
C LYS A 844 -21.19 25.30 24.60
N ASP A 845 -19.98 24.87 24.25
CA ASP A 845 -19.10 25.71 23.43
C ASP A 845 -19.63 25.65 21.97
N PRO A 846 -20.13 26.76 21.37
CA PRO A 846 -20.90 26.70 20.12
C PRO A 846 -20.15 26.10 18.92
N ASP A 847 -18.83 26.18 18.93
CA ASP A 847 -17.97 25.72 17.83
C ASP A 847 -17.52 24.24 17.99
N HIS A 848 -17.93 23.55 19.06
CA HIS A 848 -17.35 22.26 19.46
C HIS A 848 -18.24 21.02 19.24
N LEU A 849 -19.54 21.05 19.60
CA LEU A 849 -20.45 19.89 19.45
C LEU A 849 -21.92 20.29 19.25
N SER A 850 -22.50 19.85 18.14
CA SER A 850 -23.91 19.99 17.77
C SER A 850 -24.67 18.68 18.00
N ILE A 851 -25.52 18.63 19.03
CA ILE A 851 -26.40 17.48 19.32
C ILE A 851 -27.80 17.79 18.80
N ARG A 852 -28.27 17.02 17.81
CA ARG A 852 -29.60 17.15 17.20
C ARG A 852 -30.57 16.18 17.87
N ILE A 853 -31.54 16.70 18.62
CA ILE A 853 -32.61 15.94 19.26
C ILE A 853 -33.95 16.49 18.77
N SER A 854 -34.90 15.61 18.48
CA SER A 854 -36.28 15.99 18.13
C SER A 854 -37.14 16.09 19.39
N ASP A 855 -37.79 17.23 19.63
CA ASP A 855 -38.72 17.39 20.76
C ASP A 855 -40.07 16.68 20.57
N SER A 856 -40.29 16.06 19.41
CA SER A 856 -41.34 15.05 19.20
C SER A 856 -41.13 13.86 20.14
N GLY A 857 -41.73 13.94 21.32
CA GLY A 857 -41.79 12.81 22.25
C GLY A 857 -42.41 11.59 21.55
N GLU A 858 -41.89 10.42 21.90
CA GLU A 858 -42.35 9.09 21.45
C GLU A 858 -42.03 8.76 19.98
N CYS A 859 -41.22 7.71 19.76
CA CYS A 859 -40.90 7.21 18.41
C CYS A 859 -40.94 5.66 18.36
N TYR A 860 -41.67 5.15 17.36
CA TYR A 860 -41.41 4.00 16.49
C TYR A 860 -40.77 2.68 17.00
N LEU A 861 -40.71 2.41 18.30
CA LEU A 861 -40.63 1.02 18.76
C LEU A 861 -41.84 0.24 18.22
N LYS A 862 -41.60 -0.95 17.64
CA LYS A 862 -42.65 -1.83 17.07
C LYS A 862 -43.73 -2.22 18.10
N SER A 863 -43.39 -2.19 19.39
CA SER A 863 -44.33 -2.32 20.51
C SER A 863 -45.07 -1.02 20.87
N ALA A 864 -44.45 0.15 20.70
CA ALA A 864 -45.03 1.43 21.08
C ALA A 864 -46.10 1.94 20.12
N LEU A 865 -46.15 1.48 18.86
CA LEU A 865 -47.25 1.80 17.93
C LEU A 865 -48.61 1.33 18.49
N LYS A 866 -48.63 0.19 19.18
CA LYS A 866 -49.86 -0.41 19.74
C LYS A 866 -50.55 0.44 20.79
N LYS A 867 -49.88 1.38 21.46
CA LYS A 867 -50.52 2.26 22.46
C LYS A 867 -51.45 3.31 21.84
N TYR A 868 -51.33 3.55 20.52
CA TYR A 868 -52.24 4.40 19.74
C TYR A 868 -53.36 3.59 19.06
N ALA A 869 -53.60 2.34 19.49
CA ALA A 869 -54.59 1.46 18.90
C ALA A 869 -55.99 2.10 18.90
N GLN A 870 -56.47 2.48 17.72
CA GLN A 870 -57.76 3.12 17.52
C GLN A 870 -58.77 2.07 17.04
N GLU A 871 -59.88 1.92 17.77
CA GLU A 871 -61.02 1.16 17.26
C GLU A 871 -61.73 1.99 16.18
N LEU A 872 -61.93 1.39 15.01
CA LEU A 872 -62.55 2.02 13.85
C LEU A 872 -63.89 1.37 13.54
N THR A 873 -64.89 2.17 13.18
CA THR A 873 -66.22 1.69 12.82
C THR A 873 -66.61 2.16 11.43
N VAL A 874 -67.20 1.25 10.64
CA VAL A 874 -67.47 1.52 9.23
C VAL A 874 -68.70 2.41 9.04
N ASN A 875 -68.59 3.45 8.20
CA ASN A 875 -69.69 4.36 7.90
C ASN A 875 -70.57 3.80 6.76
N MET A 876 -71.63 3.09 7.16
CA MET A 876 -72.64 2.47 6.29
C MET A 876 -73.37 3.46 5.35
N ASN A 877 -73.32 4.76 5.61
CA ASN A 877 -73.85 5.78 4.69
C ASN A 877 -72.92 6.03 3.49
N THR A 878 -71.61 5.82 3.66
CA THR A 878 -70.62 5.96 2.58
C THR A 878 -70.45 4.70 1.73
N ALA A 879 -70.71 3.52 2.31
CA ALA A 879 -70.43 2.23 1.70
C ALA A 879 -71.09 2.03 0.33
N HIS A 880 -70.29 1.66 -0.67
CA HIS A 880 -70.80 1.21 -1.97
C HIS A 880 -71.78 0.04 -1.83
N SER A 881 -72.77 -0.05 -2.74
CA SER A 881 -73.84 -1.04 -2.65
C SER A 881 -73.37 -2.49 -2.76
N GLU A 882 -72.24 -2.77 -3.41
CA GLU A 882 -71.67 -4.14 -3.48
C GLU A 882 -70.98 -4.58 -2.18
N LEU A 883 -70.81 -3.70 -1.18
CA LEU A 883 -70.19 -4.06 0.09
C LEU A 883 -71.24 -4.57 1.09
N SER A 884 -71.10 -5.82 1.51
CA SER A 884 -71.81 -6.42 2.65
C SER A 884 -70.95 -6.39 3.91
N PHE A 885 -71.58 -6.34 5.09
CA PHE A 885 -70.90 -6.20 6.38
C PHE A 885 -71.45 -7.20 7.41
N SER A 886 -70.59 -7.61 8.35
CA SER A 886 -70.96 -8.40 9.53
C SER A 886 -71.79 -7.57 10.54
N GLU A 887 -72.46 -8.26 11.47
CA GLU A 887 -73.28 -7.62 12.52
C GLU A 887 -72.45 -6.67 13.42
N ASP A 888 -71.20 -7.03 13.71
CA ASP A 888 -70.23 -6.20 14.45
C ASP A 888 -69.58 -5.08 13.61
N LYS A 889 -69.84 -5.08 12.29
CA LYS A 889 -69.24 -4.19 11.26
C LYS A 889 -67.70 -4.23 11.17
N LYS A 890 -67.02 -5.17 11.83
CA LYS A 890 -65.56 -5.32 11.76
C LYS A 890 -65.10 -6.11 10.54
N LYS A 891 -65.98 -6.90 9.92
CA LYS A 891 -65.71 -7.61 8.67
C LYS A 891 -66.60 -7.08 7.54
N MET A 892 -65.97 -6.81 6.40
CA MET A 892 -66.64 -6.45 5.14
C MET A 892 -66.34 -7.49 4.05
N LYS A 893 -67.28 -7.68 3.13
CA LYS A 893 -67.17 -8.59 1.97
C LYS A 893 -67.79 -7.96 0.73
N ARG A 894 -67.09 -7.99 -0.40
CA ARG A 894 -67.67 -7.58 -1.69
C ARG A 894 -68.55 -8.68 -2.27
N MET A 895 -69.73 -8.31 -2.73
CA MET A 895 -70.74 -9.17 -3.33
C MET A 895 -70.89 -8.86 -4.82
N GLU A 896 -71.42 -9.79 -5.60
CA GLU A 896 -71.75 -9.57 -7.01
C GLU A 896 -73.10 -8.83 -7.18
N GLU A 897 -73.97 -8.93 -6.17
CA GLU A 897 -75.27 -8.26 -6.12
C GLU A 897 -75.23 -7.04 -5.18
N SER A 898 -75.84 -5.93 -5.62
CA SER A 898 -75.99 -4.73 -4.80
C SER A 898 -76.95 -4.96 -3.62
N GLN A 899 -76.48 -4.66 -2.43
CA GLN A 899 -77.22 -4.74 -1.17
C GLN A 899 -78.26 -3.62 -1.06
N GLN A 900 -79.39 -3.89 -0.42
CA GLN A 900 -80.50 -2.94 -0.25
C GLN A 900 -80.23 -1.93 0.87
N TYR A 901 -79.34 -0.96 0.62
CA TYR A 901 -79.12 0.17 1.52
C TYR A 901 -80.01 1.37 1.16
N PRO A 902 -80.40 2.21 2.16
CA PRO A 902 -81.04 3.49 1.89
C PRO A 902 -80.17 4.39 1.00
N ASP A 903 -80.80 5.11 0.07
CA ASP A 903 -80.11 6.15 -0.71
C ASP A 903 -79.54 7.23 0.22
N ASN A 904 -78.34 7.70 -0.10
CA ASN A 904 -77.62 8.67 0.71
C ASN A 904 -76.67 9.50 -0.18
N PRO A 905 -76.66 10.84 -0.07
CA PRO A 905 -75.74 11.68 -0.84
C PRO A 905 -74.26 11.43 -0.48
N GLU A 906 -73.95 10.88 0.70
CA GLU A 906 -72.60 10.50 1.10
C GLU A 906 -72.12 9.14 0.56
N ARG A 907 -72.94 8.40 -0.23
CA ARG A 907 -72.60 7.06 -0.74
C ARG A 907 -71.67 7.10 -1.96
N PHE A 908 -70.68 6.20 -2.02
CA PHE A 908 -69.90 5.92 -3.23
C PHE A 908 -70.73 5.17 -4.27
N GLU A 909 -70.68 5.60 -5.54
CA GLU A 909 -71.51 5.02 -6.62
C GLU A 909 -70.75 4.07 -7.58
N ASP A 910 -69.55 4.45 -8.04
CA ASP A 910 -68.85 3.73 -9.11
C ASP A 910 -67.88 2.62 -8.64
N TRP A 911 -67.51 2.60 -7.36
CA TRP A 911 -66.42 1.75 -6.85
C TRP A 911 -66.71 1.20 -5.45
N GLY A 912 -66.41 -0.09 -5.24
CA GLY A 912 -66.51 -0.82 -3.96
C GLY A 912 -65.63 -0.27 -2.84
N GLN A 913 -66.00 0.89 -2.30
CA GLN A 913 -65.28 1.69 -1.31
C GLN A 913 -66.16 2.04 -0.11
N VAL A 914 -65.52 2.34 1.03
CA VAL A 914 -66.17 2.84 2.25
C VAL A 914 -65.19 3.66 3.09
N LEU A 915 -65.70 4.63 3.86
CA LEU A 915 -64.96 5.35 4.90
C LEU A 915 -65.39 4.90 6.30
N CYS A 916 -64.55 5.15 7.31
CA CYS A 916 -64.89 5.05 8.72
C CYS A 916 -65.75 6.23 9.21
N ASN A 917 -66.32 6.11 10.41
CA ASN A 917 -67.03 7.21 11.09
C ASN A 917 -66.05 8.17 11.78
N GLU A 918 -64.88 7.66 12.18
CA GLU A 918 -63.87 8.36 12.97
C GLU A 918 -63.04 9.30 12.08
N GLY A 919 -63.17 10.61 12.30
CA GLY A 919 -62.33 11.64 11.70
C GLY A 919 -61.12 11.93 12.57
N LEU A 920 -60.00 11.29 12.26
CA LEU A 920 -58.76 11.28 13.05
C LEU A 920 -58.04 12.64 12.98
N ARG A 921 -57.49 13.07 14.11
CA ARG A 921 -56.77 14.36 14.29
C ARG A 921 -55.44 14.23 15.07
N ASP A 922 -55.21 13.07 15.67
CA ASP A 922 -54.10 12.78 16.58
C ASP A 922 -53.34 11.54 16.09
N ARG A 923 -52.43 11.02 16.92
CA ARG A 923 -51.71 9.77 16.67
C ARG A 923 -52.67 8.57 16.76
N CYS A 924 -52.78 7.80 15.69
CA CYS A 924 -53.66 6.64 15.60
C CYS A 924 -52.97 5.47 14.88
N TYR A 925 -53.17 4.26 15.40
CA TYR A 925 -52.71 3.00 14.81
C TYR A 925 -53.87 2.03 14.65
N TRP A 926 -53.96 1.36 13.50
CA TRP A 926 -54.94 0.29 13.27
C TRP A 926 -54.37 -0.79 12.34
N GLU A 927 -54.93 -2.00 12.42
CA GLU A 927 -54.52 -3.14 11.60
C GLU A 927 -55.70 -3.69 10.80
N ILE A 928 -55.44 -4.12 9.57
CA ILE A 928 -56.39 -4.85 8.73
C ILE A 928 -55.81 -6.17 8.24
N GLU A 929 -56.67 -7.16 8.02
CA GLU A 929 -56.36 -8.43 7.35
C GLU A 929 -57.33 -8.65 6.19
N TRP A 930 -56.91 -9.22 5.06
CA TRP A 930 -57.78 -9.39 3.88
C TRP A 930 -57.61 -10.73 3.14
N SER A 931 -58.65 -11.09 2.37
CA SER A 931 -58.66 -12.25 1.48
C SER A 931 -58.97 -11.83 0.04
N GLY A 932 -58.25 -12.41 -0.93
CA GLY A 932 -58.26 -12.01 -2.34
C GLY A 932 -56.85 -11.65 -2.83
N GLU A 933 -56.72 -11.30 -4.11
CA GLU A 933 -55.48 -10.79 -4.72
C GLU A 933 -55.47 -9.28 -4.98
N TRP A 934 -56.52 -8.54 -4.59
CA TRP A 934 -56.59 -7.08 -4.72
C TRP A 934 -57.21 -6.41 -3.49
N MET A 935 -56.52 -5.42 -2.93
CA MET A 935 -57.00 -4.59 -1.80
C MET A 935 -56.47 -3.14 -1.93
N GLY A 936 -57.25 -2.15 -1.48
CA GLY A 936 -56.79 -0.78 -1.23
C GLY A 936 -57.15 -0.30 0.17
N ILE A 937 -56.19 0.32 0.87
CA ILE A 937 -56.35 0.94 2.20
C ILE A 937 -55.72 2.33 2.18
N GLY A 938 -56.38 3.31 2.78
CA GLY A 938 -55.86 4.67 2.84
C GLY A 938 -56.58 5.54 3.86
N VAL A 939 -56.38 6.84 3.73
CA VAL A 939 -57.10 7.89 4.46
C VAL A 939 -57.53 8.98 3.48
N ALA A 940 -58.64 9.66 3.79
CA ALA A 940 -59.17 10.75 2.98
C ALA A 940 -59.75 11.87 3.85
N TYR A 941 -59.75 13.10 3.34
CA TYR A 941 -60.56 14.18 3.91
C TYR A 941 -62.05 13.93 3.70
N LYS A 942 -62.92 14.50 4.55
CA LYS A 942 -64.37 14.29 4.43
C LYS A 942 -64.91 14.75 3.07
N GLY A 943 -64.31 15.80 2.50
CA GLY A 943 -64.71 16.40 1.21
C GLY A 943 -64.49 15.55 -0.04
N ILE A 944 -63.83 14.37 0.06
CA ILE A 944 -63.55 13.49 -1.09
C ILE A 944 -64.79 13.26 -1.95
N SER A 945 -64.66 13.46 -3.26
CA SER A 945 -65.73 13.18 -4.21
C SER A 945 -66.19 11.72 -4.12
N ARG A 946 -67.48 11.46 -4.23
CA ARG A 946 -68.07 10.11 -4.08
C ARG A 946 -68.90 9.66 -5.29
N LYS A 947 -69.14 10.59 -6.22
CA LYS A 947 -70.04 10.44 -7.37
C LYS A 947 -69.39 11.13 -8.58
N GLY A 948 -69.36 10.47 -9.74
CA GLY A 948 -68.96 11.11 -11.00
C GLY A 948 -67.98 10.29 -11.83
N LYS A 949 -68.13 10.40 -13.15
CA LYS A 949 -67.44 9.55 -14.13
C LYS A 949 -65.92 9.73 -14.08
N GLY A 950 -65.20 8.68 -13.68
CA GLY A 950 -63.75 8.59 -13.76
C GLY A 950 -63.13 8.04 -12.48
N ASN A 951 -61.90 8.47 -12.22
CA ASN A 951 -61.12 8.02 -11.05
C ASN A 951 -61.10 9.04 -9.90
N GLU A 952 -61.75 10.19 -10.01
CA GLU A 952 -61.71 11.20 -8.93
C GLU A 952 -62.35 10.72 -7.61
N PRO A 953 -63.41 9.89 -7.62
CA PRO A 953 -63.92 9.29 -6.40
C PRO A 953 -63.05 8.19 -5.78
N VAL A 954 -61.88 7.87 -6.35
CA VAL A 954 -61.04 6.74 -5.91
C VAL A 954 -59.99 7.19 -4.89
N LEU A 955 -59.88 6.44 -3.78
CA LEU A 955 -58.83 6.61 -2.76
C LEU A 955 -57.42 6.54 -3.39
N GLY A 956 -56.68 7.63 -3.27
CA GLY A 956 -55.33 7.87 -3.83
C GLY A 956 -55.29 8.49 -5.24
N TYR A 957 -56.44 8.71 -5.88
CA TYR A 957 -56.54 9.27 -7.24
C TYR A 957 -57.04 10.72 -7.24
N ASN A 958 -56.84 11.41 -6.12
CA ASN A 958 -57.09 12.82 -5.91
C ASN A 958 -56.09 13.36 -4.87
N ASP A 959 -56.03 14.68 -4.75
CA ASP A 959 -55.25 15.44 -3.77
C ASP A 959 -55.82 15.36 -2.34
N GLN A 960 -57.00 14.78 -2.15
CA GLN A 960 -57.71 14.67 -0.87
C GLN A 960 -57.58 13.30 -0.20
N SER A 961 -56.74 12.40 -0.74
CA SER A 961 -56.54 11.06 -0.17
C SER A 961 -55.17 10.44 -0.50
N TRP A 962 -54.74 9.53 0.38
CA TRP A 962 -53.47 8.81 0.33
C TRP A 962 -53.74 7.33 0.54
N SER A 963 -53.18 6.46 -0.31
CA SER A 963 -53.65 5.07 -0.44
C SER A 963 -52.52 4.09 -0.75
N LEU A 964 -52.47 2.98 -0.02
CA LEU A 964 -51.68 1.80 -0.33
C LEU A 964 -52.59 0.77 -1.01
N ARG A 965 -52.14 0.21 -2.14
CA ARG A 965 -52.81 -0.85 -2.88
C ARG A 965 -51.94 -2.11 -2.93
N TYR A 966 -52.52 -3.23 -2.52
CA TYR A 966 -52.01 -4.57 -2.79
C TYR A 966 -52.64 -5.12 -4.09
N CYS A 967 -51.81 -5.70 -4.96
CA CYS A 967 -52.25 -6.40 -6.17
C CYS A 967 -51.29 -7.56 -6.48
N LYS A 968 -51.79 -8.81 -6.47
CA LYS A 968 -51.07 -10.04 -6.88
C LYS A 968 -49.62 -10.12 -6.33
N GLY A 969 -49.47 -9.97 -5.02
CA GLY A 969 -48.17 -10.05 -4.34
C GLY A 969 -47.32 -8.78 -4.37
N LYS A 970 -47.82 -7.66 -4.89
CA LYS A 970 -47.10 -6.38 -4.96
C LYS A 970 -47.85 -5.25 -4.25
N TYR A 971 -47.10 -4.34 -3.63
CA TYR A 971 -47.60 -3.12 -3.02
C TYR A 971 -47.30 -1.90 -3.91
N THR A 972 -48.24 -0.96 -4.00
CA THR A 972 -48.12 0.31 -4.73
C THR A 972 -48.75 1.43 -3.92
N VAL A 973 -48.24 2.66 -4.00
CA VAL A 973 -48.77 3.82 -3.28
C VAL A 973 -49.34 4.85 -4.25
N TRP A 974 -50.39 5.53 -3.83
CA TRP A 974 -51.21 6.39 -4.69
C TRP A 974 -51.62 7.66 -3.96
N HIS A 975 -51.27 8.80 -4.55
CA HIS A 975 -51.77 10.13 -4.17
C HIS A 975 -51.85 11.01 -5.43
N ASN A 976 -52.90 11.85 -5.53
CA ASN A 976 -53.11 12.82 -6.61
C ASN A 976 -52.87 12.31 -8.05
N LYS A 977 -53.24 11.05 -8.33
CA LYS A 977 -53.08 10.37 -9.64
C LYS A 977 -51.62 10.17 -10.09
N ASN A 978 -50.62 10.56 -9.29
CA ASN A 978 -49.22 10.24 -9.53
C ASN A 978 -48.93 8.80 -9.09
N ASP A 979 -48.17 8.08 -9.92
CA ASP A 979 -47.66 6.73 -9.67
C ASP A 979 -46.22 6.87 -9.16
N ASP A 980 -46.06 7.10 -7.86
CA ASP A 980 -44.74 6.99 -7.22
C ASP A 980 -44.26 5.54 -7.38
N ALA A 981 -43.07 5.39 -7.96
CA ALA A 981 -42.63 4.14 -8.59
C ALA A 981 -42.84 2.89 -7.69
N PRO A 982 -43.28 1.75 -8.27
CA PRO A 982 -43.78 0.61 -7.52
C PRO A 982 -42.76 0.13 -6.48
N ILE A 983 -43.16 0.20 -5.21
CA ILE A 983 -42.28 -0.07 -4.07
C ILE A 983 -41.79 -1.51 -4.14
N SER A 984 -40.49 -1.68 -4.38
CA SER A 984 -39.84 -2.98 -4.46
C SER A 984 -39.55 -3.55 -3.08
N VAL A 985 -40.62 -3.77 -2.29
CA VAL A 985 -40.56 -4.62 -1.10
C VAL A 985 -40.37 -6.08 -1.53
N PRO A 986 -39.54 -6.88 -0.81
CA PRO A 986 -39.45 -8.32 -1.05
C PRO A 986 -40.82 -8.98 -0.87
N TYR A 987 -41.05 -10.10 -1.57
CA TYR A 987 -42.34 -10.78 -1.65
C TYR A 987 -42.84 -11.23 -0.27
N PHE A 988 -43.66 -10.40 0.37
CA PHE A 988 -44.16 -10.63 1.72
C PHE A 988 -45.60 -11.11 1.68
N ASN A 989 -45.77 -12.43 1.79
CA ASN A 989 -47.05 -13.12 1.59
C ASN A 989 -48.05 -12.97 2.77
N SER A 990 -47.81 -12.03 3.70
CA SER A 990 -48.78 -11.69 4.74
C SER A 990 -49.85 -10.75 4.18
N LYS A 991 -51.11 -11.15 4.32
CA LYS A 991 -52.27 -10.35 3.92
C LYS A 991 -52.80 -9.52 5.09
N ARG A 992 -51.87 -8.92 5.85
CA ARG A 992 -52.14 -8.08 7.02
C ARG A 992 -51.27 -6.83 7.00
N VAL A 993 -51.89 -5.66 7.13
CA VAL A 993 -51.24 -4.34 7.07
C VAL A 993 -51.66 -3.52 8.29
N GLY A 994 -50.68 -2.94 8.95
CA GLY A 994 -50.84 -1.91 9.98
C GLY A 994 -50.64 -0.53 9.37
N VAL A 995 -51.47 0.42 9.75
CA VAL A 995 -51.36 1.84 9.35
C VAL A 995 -51.16 2.67 10.60
N PHE A 996 -50.16 3.55 10.55
CA PHE A 996 -49.93 4.57 11.56
C PHE A 996 -50.12 5.95 10.95
N LEU A 997 -50.91 6.79 11.60
CA LEU A 997 -51.13 8.18 11.25
C LEU A 997 -50.68 9.04 12.43
N ASP A 998 -49.75 9.96 12.19
CA ASP A 998 -49.41 11.05 13.10
C ASP A 998 -49.82 12.36 12.41
N CYS A 999 -51.06 12.79 12.67
CA CYS A 999 -51.59 14.05 12.15
C CYS A 999 -50.75 15.26 12.57
N PRO A 1000 -50.36 15.43 13.86
CA PRO A 1000 -49.45 16.50 14.28
C PRO A 1000 -48.09 16.53 13.58
N ALA A 1001 -47.51 15.38 13.23
CA ALA A 1001 -46.23 15.30 12.52
C ALA A 1001 -46.36 15.36 10.98
N GLY A 1002 -47.58 15.33 10.44
CA GLY A 1002 -47.82 15.31 8.99
C GLY A 1002 -47.37 14.01 8.31
N THR A 1003 -47.43 12.86 9.01
CA THR A 1003 -46.95 11.57 8.47
C THR A 1003 -48.00 10.47 8.49
N LEU A 1004 -48.08 9.72 7.38
CA LEU A 1004 -48.89 8.50 7.24
C LEU A 1004 -48.00 7.34 6.81
N SER A 1005 -47.78 6.38 7.71
CA SER A 1005 -46.90 5.23 7.53
C SER A 1005 -47.68 3.91 7.39
N PHE A 1006 -47.23 3.07 6.47
CA PHE A 1006 -47.78 1.73 6.23
C PHE A 1006 -46.75 0.66 6.59
N TYR A 1007 -47.23 -0.45 7.18
CA TYR A 1007 -46.42 -1.58 7.59
C TYR A 1007 -47.08 -2.90 7.19
N ALA A 1008 -46.33 -3.85 6.64
CA ALA A 1008 -46.78 -5.24 6.57
C ALA A 1008 -46.54 -5.91 7.94
N VAL A 1009 -47.53 -6.65 8.42
CA VAL A 1009 -47.54 -7.23 9.77
C VAL A 1009 -47.53 -8.75 9.70
N SER A 1010 -46.71 -9.38 10.53
CA SER A 1010 -46.76 -10.81 10.85
C SER A 1010 -46.93 -11.01 12.36
N SER A 1011 -47.06 -12.27 12.81
CA SER A 1011 -47.16 -12.62 14.22
C SER A 1011 -45.92 -12.27 15.07
N GLN A 1012 -44.77 -11.97 14.44
CA GLN A 1012 -43.52 -11.68 15.15
C GLN A 1012 -42.75 -10.47 14.59
N THR A 1013 -43.12 -9.94 13.41
CA THR A 1013 -42.40 -8.84 12.75
C THR A 1013 -43.36 -7.81 12.14
N MET A 1014 -42.93 -6.54 12.18
CA MET A 1014 -43.48 -5.49 11.33
C MET A 1014 -42.39 -5.01 10.38
N ILE A 1015 -42.72 -4.90 9.10
CA ILE A 1015 -41.85 -4.39 8.03
C ILE A 1015 -42.47 -3.09 7.53
N HIS A 1016 -41.71 -2.00 7.51
CA HIS A 1016 -42.15 -0.72 6.93
C HIS A 1016 -42.31 -0.85 5.40
N LEU A 1017 -43.36 -0.24 4.87
CA LEU A 1017 -43.67 -0.24 3.43
C LEU A 1017 -43.47 1.15 2.82
N HIS A 1018 -43.99 2.19 3.47
CA HIS A 1018 -43.96 3.57 2.97
C HIS A 1018 -44.30 4.58 4.07
N THR A 1019 -43.86 5.83 3.93
CA THR A 1019 -44.35 6.98 4.71
C THR A 1019 -44.60 8.17 3.78
N PHE A 1020 -45.85 8.59 3.66
CA PHE A 1020 -46.18 9.90 3.08
C PHE A 1020 -45.87 11.00 4.10
N HIS A 1021 -45.35 12.13 3.62
CA HIS A 1021 -45.07 13.34 4.40
C HIS A 1021 -45.85 14.51 3.78
N THR A 1022 -46.77 15.12 4.53
CA THR A 1022 -47.67 16.17 4.03
C THR A 1022 -48.36 16.92 5.18
N GLU A 1023 -48.72 18.18 4.99
CA GLU A 1023 -49.43 18.97 6.00
C GLU A 1023 -50.94 18.67 5.95
N PHE A 1024 -51.46 17.94 6.93
CA PHE A 1024 -52.88 17.59 7.00
C PHE A 1024 -53.73 18.77 7.49
N THR A 1025 -54.58 19.30 6.61
CA THR A 1025 -55.40 20.51 6.87
C THR A 1025 -56.77 20.21 7.47
N GLU A 1026 -57.29 19.01 7.27
CA GLU A 1026 -58.59 18.53 7.74
C GLU A 1026 -58.49 17.17 8.44
N PRO A 1027 -59.51 16.78 9.25
CA PRO A 1027 -59.55 15.45 9.87
C PRO A 1027 -59.60 14.33 8.82
N LEU A 1028 -58.83 13.28 9.06
CA LEU A 1028 -58.67 12.16 8.14
C LEU A 1028 -59.56 10.99 8.51
N PHE A 1029 -60.28 10.47 7.53
CA PHE A 1029 -61.16 9.32 7.66
C PHE A 1029 -60.49 8.10 7.01
N PRO A 1030 -60.18 7.03 7.76
CA PRO A 1030 -59.70 5.77 7.18
C PRO A 1030 -60.68 5.24 6.13
N GLY A 1031 -60.13 4.73 5.03
CA GLY A 1031 -60.88 4.30 3.86
C GLY A 1031 -60.37 2.98 3.29
N PHE A 1032 -61.29 2.15 2.83
CA PHE A 1032 -61.01 0.80 2.33
C PHE A 1032 -61.68 0.56 0.97
N ARG A 1033 -61.05 -0.27 0.13
CA ARG A 1033 -61.53 -0.65 -1.21
C ARG A 1033 -61.29 -2.12 -1.50
N LEU A 1034 -62.30 -2.83 -2.01
CA LEU A 1034 -62.21 -4.22 -2.43
C LEU A 1034 -62.34 -4.35 -3.95
N GLY A 1035 -61.35 -4.97 -4.60
CA GLY A 1035 -61.26 -5.04 -6.07
C GLY A 1035 -61.99 -6.21 -6.69
N GLU A 1036 -62.13 -7.31 -5.95
CA GLU A 1036 -62.60 -8.60 -6.45
C GLU A 1036 -63.92 -9.01 -5.76
N PRO A 1037 -64.85 -9.69 -6.46
CA PRO A 1037 -65.98 -10.35 -5.82
C PRO A 1037 -65.52 -11.35 -4.76
N HIS A 1038 -66.30 -11.46 -3.70
CA HIS A 1038 -66.07 -12.34 -2.54
C HIS A 1038 -64.80 -12.07 -1.71
N ALA A 1039 -63.94 -11.13 -2.12
CA ALA A 1039 -62.87 -10.61 -1.27
C ALA A 1039 -63.45 -10.10 0.07
N THR A 1040 -62.68 -10.29 1.15
CA THR A 1040 -63.08 -9.85 2.50
C THR A 1040 -61.96 -9.05 3.14
N LEU A 1041 -62.32 -8.14 4.04
CA LEU A 1041 -61.40 -7.36 4.85
C LEU A 1041 -61.93 -7.34 6.28
N ILE A 1042 -61.03 -7.55 7.25
CA ILE A 1042 -61.30 -7.60 8.68
C ILE A 1042 -60.50 -6.48 9.35
N LEU A 1043 -61.17 -5.66 10.15
CA LEU A 1043 -60.55 -4.68 11.03
C LEU A 1043 -60.08 -5.41 12.30
N HIS A 1044 -58.77 -5.49 12.51
CA HIS A 1044 -58.20 -6.09 13.71
C HIS A 1044 -57.96 -5.02 14.77
N GLN A 1045 -58.43 -5.28 15.98
CA GLN A 1045 -57.90 -4.62 17.17
C GLN A 1045 -56.57 -5.28 17.53
N PRO A 1046 -55.48 -4.52 17.73
CA PRO A 1046 -54.25 -5.06 18.30
C PRO A 1046 -54.54 -5.65 19.68
N GLU A 1047 -54.29 -6.94 19.86
CA GLU A 1047 -54.56 -7.61 21.14
C GLU A 1047 -53.62 -7.10 22.24
N TYR A 1048 -54.21 -6.82 23.41
CA TYR A 1048 -53.52 -6.34 24.61
C TYR A 1048 -52.87 -7.51 25.36
N LEU A 1049 -51.56 -7.40 25.62
CA LEU A 1049 -50.76 -8.21 26.54
C LEU A 1049 -49.76 -7.30 27.25
#